data_AF-A0A841CZX8-F1
#
_entry.id   AF-A0A841CZX8-F1
#
_cell.length_a   1.000
_cell.length_b   1.000
_cell.length_c   1.000
_cell.angle_alpha   90.00
_cell.angle_beta   90.00
_cell.angle_gamma   90.00
#
_symmetry.space_group_name_H-M   'P 1'
#
loop_
_entity.id
_entity.type
_entity.pdbx_description
1 polymer ?
#
loop_
_entity_poly.entity_id
_entity_poly.type
_entity_poly.pdbx_seq_one_letter_code
_entity_poly.pdbx_strand_id
1 'polypeptide(L)'
;MMDGMTETPSVPPGTGPLAPEFSGIDPALMNGFIAELEQAGQVIAEQAENIRRELTAVDLPAAGLAPIREIGGWTEQQLPRLRQRVATITAPMPELPGMSSVGLRPYREASLLSPAEAQRQGTDLGKRFAAIDPDEFRLTGPYASDRIAAVLRELKAHQHDAVFTAAFFAALGPAGVRQVAAALRRLPGEKRPDALRAAGTAFATAISGGAKVPGFAAVLKAVEKAKAEGAEDMEAVATLLSHGDYPDVWLAGLVAPALRPGSRISGPTLAGLLNALGNNPAAARLAIGSAAEFGANPASPTLALPFGPLSPSPEKWDSRPELAAFLKGLNERAGRSAEGSDAFGRLLAAASGAYDEQDGEHSQEAALFAYTVMTAADGWSLNDATRIHLAEIAGSYATEITLGADLGDSDVAKGSAMQTTPGLFEWTPPPGLRGAFRLSPEDTFRFMTTFAGTSETRSPFDDGMDNLLHRMLPHASEMARSSGDVTALDNLFAALGNVRGFELAAAVRVLKPNDDGVEDAEDAESFLAGGTLGVLGLINPFSTIPRAWTALSTGVSAYYTYGRDPKMQVEEIQKLDGAETLARQYEAARLLMTQGFTPKVDPSGSIVGPDGALRPFNEIVKQGKAGLQALDQWFVDNGMGRGDKFAFGQLSRRETQYFEGAKQPAFERARLYTDKLMTD
;
A
#
# COMPACT_ATOMS: atom_id res chain seq x y z
N MET A 1 -43.28 35.59 -60.62
CA MET A 1 -42.61 36.70 -59.92
C MET A 1 -42.33 36.26 -58.50
N MET A 2 -41.06 36.36 -58.07
CA MET A 2 -40.48 36.12 -56.73
C MET A 2 -40.56 34.67 -56.22
N ASP A 3 -39.44 33.94 -56.10
CA ASP A 3 -38.32 33.99 -55.13
C ASP A 3 -38.68 33.57 -53.69
N GLY A 4 -37.97 32.54 -53.21
CA GLY A 4 -38.05 32.00 -51.85
C GLY A 4 -37.10 30.81 -51.70
N MET A 5 -35.83 31.10 -51.42
CA MET A 5 -34.77 30.14 -51.10
C MET A 5 -35.07 29.37 -49.81
N THR A 6 -34.81 28.06 -49.81
CA THR A 6 -34.28 27.35 -48.64
C THR A 6 -33.06 26.56 -49.08
N GLU A 7 -31.89 27.11 -48.77
CA GLU A 7 -30.60 26.44 -48.88
C GLU A 7 -30.60 25.19 -48.00
N THR A 8 -30.36 24.02 -48.59
CA THR A 8 -29.79 22.87 -47.89
C THR A 8 -28.28 23.09 -47.77
N PRO A 9 -27.67 22.99 -46.58
CA PRO A 9 -26.23 23.18 -46.45
C PRO A 9 -25.50 22.04 -47.18
N SER A 10 -24.66 22.44 -48.14
CA SER A 10 -23.74 21.56 -48.86
C SER A 10 -22.73 20.95 -47.87
N VAL A 11 -22.79 19.64 -47.68
CA VAL A 11 -21.71 18.90 -47.02
C VAL A 11 -20.46 18.97 -47.91
N PRO A 12 -19.29 19.39 -47.39
CA PRO A 12 -18.07 19.45 -48.18
C PRO A 12 -17.62 18.04 -48.61
N PRO A 13 -17.07 17.85 -49.82
CA PRO A 13 -16.56 16.57 -50.28
C PRO A 13 -15.24 16.24 -49.56
N GLY A 14 -15.28 15.19 -48.74
CA GLY A 14 -14.14 14.72 -47.95
C GLY A 14 -14.24 13.23 -47.62
N THR A 15 -14.55 12.38 -48.60
CA THR A 15 -14.46 10.92 -48.49
C THR A 15 -13.04 10.46 -48.79
N GLY A 16 -12.20 10.41 -47.77
CA GLY A 16 -11.00 9.56 -47.73
C GLY A 16 -11.34 8.14 -47.26
N PRO A 17 -10.44 7.15 -47.44
CA PRO A 17 -10.72 5.73 -47.20
C PRO A 17 -10.59 5.40 -45.71
N LEU A 18 -11.51 5.88 -44.89
CA LEU A 18 -11.68 5.42 -43.53
C LEU A 18 -13.16 5.05 -43.37
N ALA A 19 -13.38 3.77 -43.09
CA ALA A 19 -14.70 3.20 -42.88
C ALA A 19 -15.49 4.03 -41.83
N PRO A 20 -16.83 4.11 -41.91
CA PRO A 20 -17.68 4.82 -40.94
C PRO A 20 -17.67 4.23 -39.50
N GLU A 21 -16.71 3.36 -39.17
CA GLU A 21 -16.79 2.41 -38.04
C GLU A 21 -15.49 2.35 -37.22
N PHE A 22 -14.60 3.35 -37.32
CA PHE A 22 -13.39 3.39 -36.50
C PHE A 22 -13.73 3.82 -35.06
N SER A 23 -13.97 2.83 -34.19
CA SER A 23 -13.98 3.01 -32.74
C SER A 23 -12.58 2.70 -32.20
N GLY A 24 -11.80 3.74 -31.92
CA GLY A 24 -10.51 3.62 -31.24
C GLY A 24 -10.69 3.74 -29.73
N ILE A 25 -10.06 2.86 -28.94
CA ILE A 25 -9.99 2.95 -27.48
C ILE A 25 -8.52 3.03 -27.06
N ASP A 26 -8.19 3.96 -26.18
CA ASP A 26 -6.86 4.05 -25.57
C ASP A 26 -6.76 3.01 -24.44
N PRO A 27 -5.85 2.01 -24.53
CA PRO A 27 -5.73 0.99 -23.50
C PRO A 27 -5.27 1.53 -22.14
N ALA A 28 -4.45 2.58 -22.12
CA ALA A 28 -3.95 3.16 -20.88
C ALA A 28 -5.07 3.91 -20.15
N LEU A 29 -5.87 4.70 -20.88
CA LEU A 29 -7.03 5.38 -20.30
C LEU A 29 -8.13 4.40 -19.89
N MET A 30 -8.37 3.33 -20.64
CA MET A 30 -9.34 2.31 -20.26
C MET A 30 -8.87 1.52 -19.02
N ASN A 31 -7.56 1.25 -18.89
CA ASN A 31 -7.02 0.66 -17.66
C ASN A 31 -7.14 1.59 -16.46
N GLY A 32 -6.82 2.88 -16.64
CA GLY A 32 -7.06 3.90 -15.61
C GLY A 32 -8.53 3.96 -15.20
N PHE A 33 -9.44 4.00 -16.18
CA PHE A 33 -10.88 3.97 -15.93
C PHE A 33 -11.33 2.68 -15.21
N ILE A 34 -10.78 1.51 -15.55
CA ILE A 34 -11.10 0.26 -14.83
C ILE A 34 -10.64 0.34 -13.38
N ALA A 35 -9.42 0.83 -13.13
CA ALA A 35 -8.88 0.98 -11.78
C ALA A 35 -9.70 2.00 -10.96
N GLU A 36 -10.05 3.14 -11.56
CA GLU A 36 -10.91 4.15 -10.94
C GLU A 36 -12.33 3.61 -10.70
N LEU A 37 -12.89 2.85 -11.64
CA LEU A 37 -14.22 2.26 -11.50
C LEU A 37 -14.23 1.13 -10.46
N GLU A 38 -13.13 0.40 -10.31
CA GLU A 38 -12.92 -0.59 -9.27
C GLU A 38 -12.84 0.07 -7.89
N GLN A 39 -12.00 1.09 -7.75
CA GLN A 39 -11.90 1.90 -6.54
C GLN A 39 -13.25 2.57 -6.21
N ALA A 40 -13.91 3.18 -7.20
CA ALA A 40 -15.22 3.79 -7.02
C ALA A 40 -16.31 2.75 -6.72
N GLY A 41 -16.21 1.53 -7.26
CA GLY A 41 -17.10 0.43 -6.94
C GLY A 41 -16.98 0.01 -5.48
N GLN A 42 -15.75 -0.11 -4.98
CA GLN A 42 -15.43 -0.37 -3.57
C GLN A 42 -15.96 0.75 -2.68
N VAL A 43 -15.65 2.01 -3.01
CA VAL A 43 -16.14 3.19 -2.27
C VAL A 43 -17.66 3.30 -2.32
N ILE A 44 -18.33 3.05 -3.44
CA ILE A 44 -19.80 3.06 -3.54
C ILE A 44 -20.39 1.95 -2.68
N ALA A 45 -19.82 0.74 -2.71
CA ALA A 45 -20.27 -0.35 -1.87
C ALA A 45 -20.14 0.03 -0.39
N GLU A 46 -19.03 0.64 0.00
CA GLU A 46 -18.77 1.14 1.35
C GLU A 46 -19.73 2.28 1.75
N GLN A 47 -19.83 3.34 0.94
CA GLN A 47 -20.61 4.53 1.24
C GLN A 47 -22.12 4.31 1.14
N ALA A 48 -22.59 3.53 0.15
CA ALA A 48 -24.00 3.13 0.09
C ALA A 48 -24.38 2.34 1.33
N GLU A 49 -23.47 1.51 1.81
CA GLU A 49 -23.64 0.78 3.05
C GLU A 49 -23.57 1.74 4.26
N ASN A 50 -22.71 2.76 4.27
CA ASN A 50 -22.67 3.81 5.31
C ASN A 50 -23.96 4.63 5.39
N ILE A 51 -24.51 5.11 4.27
CA ILE A 51 -25.78 5.86 4.26
C ILE A 51 -26.94 4.94 4.70
N ARG A 52 -26.88 3.66 4.33
CA ARG A 52 -27.87 2.67 4.77
C ARG A 52 -27.81 2.50 6.28
N ARG A 53 -26.59 2.49 6.84
CA ARG A 53 -26.33 2.43 8.28
C ARG A 53 -26.89 3.64 9.00
N GLU A 54 -26.65 4.86 8.51
CA GLU A 54 -27.20 6.11 9.07
C GLU A 54 -28.73 6.13 9.08
N LEU A 55 -29.37 5.78 7.96
CA LEU A 55 -30.84 5.72 7.88
C LEU A 55 -31.40 4.67 8.85
N THR A 56 -30.75 3.50 8.95
CA THR A 56 -31.21 2.43 9.85
C THR A 56 -31.03 2.81 11.33
N ALA A 57 -29.99 3.57 11.68
CA ALA A 57 -29.72 4.00 13.06
C ALA A 57 -30.79 4.91 13.66
N VAL A 58 -31.58 5.58 12.82
CA VAL A 58 -32.72 6.44 13.21
C VAL A 58 -34.08 5.82 12.85
N ASP A 59 -34.14 4.49 12.68
CA ASP A 59 -35.34 3.74 12.27
C ASP A 59 -35.97 4.22 10.95
N LEU A 60 -35.17 4.82 10.06
CA LEU A 60 -35.61 5.20 8.71
C LEU A 60 -35.40 4.05 7.71
N PRO A 61 -36.37 3.82 6.82
CA PRO A 61 -36.26 2.77 5.81
C PRO A 61 -35.20 3.12 4.76
N ALA A 62 -34.21 2.25 4.61
CA ALA A 62 -33.14 2.42 3.63
C ALA A 62 -33.48 1.94 2.22
N ALA A 63 -34.78 1.76 1.92
CA ALA A 63 -35.27 1.33 0.61
C ALA A 63 -34.83 2.28 -0.53
N GLY A 64 -34.61 3.56 -0.21
CA GLY A 64 -34.09 4.56 -1.14
C GLY A 64 -32.66 4.32 -1.63
N LEU A 65 -31.91 3.39 -1.01
CA LEU A 65 -30.53 3.06 -1.39
C LEU A 65 -30.41 1.83 -2.28
N ALA A 66 -31.51 1.12 -2.53
CA ALA A 66 -31.54 0.01 -3.48
C ALA A 66 -30.95 0.39 -4.86
N PRO A 67 -31.23 1.59 -5.42
CA PRO A 67 -30.61 2.02 -6.67
C PRO A 67 -29.09 2.17 -6.59
N ILE A 68 -28.54 2.62 -5.46
CA ILE A 68 -27.09 2.81 -5.29
C ILE A 68 -26.37 1.45 -5.19
N ARG A 69 -26.98 0.48 -4.50
CA ARG A 69 -26.48 -0.90 -4.46
C ARG A 69 -26.58 -1.59 -5.81
N GLU A 70 -27.61 -1.28 -6.58
CA GLU A 70 -27.72 -1.75 -7.96
C GLU A 70 -26.60 -1.20 -8.83
N ILE A 71 -26.17 0.06 -8.61
CA ILE A 71 -24.98 0.64 -9.25
C ILE A 71 -23.71 -0.10 -8.83
N GLY A 72 -23.49 -0.34 -7.53
CA GLY A 72 -22.32 -1.11 -7.06
C GLY A 72 -22.27 -2.53 -7.65
N GLY A 73 -23.39 -3.26 -7.59
CA GLY A 73 -23.49 -4.59 -8.19
C GLY A 73 -23.42 -4.59 -9.72
N TRP A 74 -23.85 -3.50 -10.38
CA TRP A 74 -23.65 -3.31 -11.81
C TRP A 74 -22.17 -3.10 -12.14
N THR A 75 -21.46 -2.30 -11.34
CA THR A 75 -20.02 -2.06 -11.47
C THR A 75 -19.24 -3.36 -11.36
N GLU A 76 -19.51 -4.19 -10.34
CA GLU A 76 -18.93 -5.52 -10.18
C GLU A 76 -19.20 -6.44 -11.38
N GLN A 77 -20.39 -6.34 -12.00
CA GLN A 77 -20.72 -7.09 -13.21
C GLN A 77 -20.06 -6.55 -14.48
N GLN A 78 -19.81 -5.24 -14.56
CA GLN A 78 -19.20 -4.62 -15.74
C GLN A 78 -17.67 -4.71 -15.71
N LEU A 79 -17.03 -4.70 -14.54
CA LEU A 79 -15.56 -4.77 -14.42
C LEU A 79 -14.94 -5.95 -15.18
N PRO A 80 -15.45 -7.20 -15.05
CA PRO A 80 -14.97 -8.32 -15.87
C PRO A 80 -15.10 -8.06 -17.38
N ARG A 81 -16.23 -7.48 -17.82
CA ARG A 81 -16.46 -7.16 -19.24
C ARG A 81 -15.51 -6.07 -19.72
N LEU A 82 -15.25 -5.04 -18.92
CA LEU A 82 -14.31 -3.97 -19.25
C LEU A 82 -12.88 -4.51 -19.33
N ARG A 83 -12.47 -5.40 -18.42
CA ARG A 83 -11.18 -6.09 -18.49
C ARG A 83 -11.06 -6.98 -19.73
N GLN A 84 -12.13 -7.69 -20.09
CA GLN A 84 -12.20 -8.46 -21.33
C GLN A 84 -12.04 -7.55 -22.57
N ARG A 85 -12.66 -6.36 -22.55
CA ARG A 85 -12.52 -5.35 -23.60
C ARG A 85 -11.07 -4.87 -23.70
N VAL A 86 -10.42 -4.50 -22.60
CA VAL A 86 -8.99 -4.10 -22.59
C VAL A 86 -8.08 -5.21 -23.11
N ALA A 87 -8.26 -6.44 -22.66
CA ALA A 87 -7.45 -7.57 -23.13
C ALA A 87 -7.56 -7.74 -24.65
N THR A 88 -8.76 -7.52 -25.20
CA THR A 88 -9.01 -7.57 -26.65
C THR A 88 -8.36 -6.41 -27.39
N ILE A 89 -8.38 -5.20 -26.82
CA ILE A 89 -7.74 -4.00 -27.40
C ILE A 89 -6.20 -4.13 -27.39
N THR A 90 -5.66 -4.77 -26.35
CA THR A 90 -4.22 -4.93 -26.15
C THR A 90 -3.61 -6.13 -26.89
N ALA A 91 -4.45 -7.04 -27.38
CA ALA A 91 -4.00 -8.21 -28.13
C ALA A 91 -3.15 -7.84 -29.36
N PRO A 92 -2.09 -8.61 -29.69
CA PRO A 92 -1.24 -8.33 -30.84
C PRO A 92 -2.05 -8.44 -32.14
N MET A 93 -2.18 -7.32 -32.86
CA MET A 93 -2.70 -7.31 -34.23
C MET A 93 -1.53 -7.52 -35.20
N PRO A 94 -1.75 -8.10 -36.40
CA PRO A 94 -0.73 -8.14 -37.44
C PRO A 94 -0.25 -6.71 -37.75
N GLU A 95 0.99 -6.40 -37.40
CA GLU A 95 1.57 -5.09 -37.67
C GLU A 95 1.63 -4.85 -39.18
N LEU A 96 0.91 -3.84 -39.65
CA LEU A 96 1.18 -3.26 -40.97
C LEU A 96 2.50 -2.49 -40.87
N PRO A 97 3.46 -2.71 -41.78
CA PRO A 97 4.75 -2.03 -41.74
C PRO A 97 4.56 -0.51 -41.72
N GLY A 98 5.04 0.16 -40.66
CA GLY A 98 5.05 1.62 -40.55
C GLY A 98 4.05 2.24 -39.56
N MET A 99 3.26 1.46 -38.82
CA MET A 99 2.40 1.97 -37.74
C MET A 99 2.78 1.42 -36.36
N SER A 100 3.74 2.06 -35.70
CA SER A 100 3.93 1.94 -34.25
C SER A 100 2.92 2.86 -33.54
N SER A 101 1.73 2.34 -33.23
CA SER A 101 0.68 3.14 -32.59
C SER A 101 0.89 3.19 -31.07
N VAL A 102 1.44 4.31 -30.59
CA VAL A 102 1.23 4.82 -29.22
C VAL A 102 -0.12 5.56 -29.24
N GLY A 103 -1.11 5.15 -28.43
CA GLY A 103 -2.44 5.77 -28.34
C GLY A 103 -3.63 4.86 -28.73
N LEU A 104 -4.70 5.47 -29.26
CA LEU A 104 -5.99 4.82 -29.60
C LEU A 104 -5.81 3.57 -30.49
N ARG A 105 -6.31 2.43 -30.03
CA ARG A 105 -6.29 1.16 -30.76
C ARG A 105 -7.68 0.81 -31.31
N PRO A 106 -7.78 0.28 -32.54
CA PRO A 106 -9.06 -0.14 -33.11
C PRO A 106 -9.69 -1.26 -32.27
N TYR A 107 -10.96 -1.09 -31.90
CA TYR A 107 -11.75 -2.06 -31.13
C TYR A 107 -12.97 -2.52 -31.94
N ARG A 108 -13.21 -3.83 -31.97
CA ARG A 108 -14.44 -4.44 -32.52
C ARG A 108 -15.06 -5.34 -31.47
N GLU A 109 -16.24 -4.98 -30.98
CA GLU A 109 -16.95 -5.77 -29.96
C GLU A 109 -17.33 -7.18 -30.43
N ALA A 110 -17.44 -7.39 -31.75
CA ALA A 110 -17.73 -8.68 -32.37
C ALA A 110 -16.62 -9.74 -32.20
N SER A 111 -15.43 -9.39 -31.70
CA SER A 111 -14.38 -10.37 -31.36
C SER A 111 -14.54 -10.99 -29.97
N LEU A 112 -15.53 -10.56 -29.18
CA LEU A 112 -15.89 -11.20 -27.91
C LEU A 112 -16.81 -12.41 -28.17
N LEU A 113 -16.62 -13.48 -27.40
CA LEU A 113 -17.49 -14.66 -27.49
C LEU A 113 -18.92 -14.28 -27.11
N SER A 114 -19.90 -14.78 -27.88
CA SER A 114 -21.28 -14.70 -27.43
C SER A 114 -21.45 -15.52 -26.14
N PRO A 115 -22.39 -15.19 -25.23
CA PRO A 115 -22.57 -15.95 -23.98
C PRO A 115 -22.80 -17.45 -24.21
N ALA A 116 -23.51 -17.83 -25.28
CA ALA A 116 -23.75 -19.22 -25.62
C ALA A 116 -22.46 -19.94 -26.09
N GLU A 117 -21.60 -19.25 -26.84
CA GLU A 117 -20.31 -19.78 -27.28
C GLU A 117 -19.31 -19.83 -26.13
N ALA A 118 -19.23 -18.79 -25.30
CA ALA A 118 -18.44 -18.76 -24.08
C ALA A 118 -18.79 -19.92 -23.16
N GLN A 119 -20.09 -20.15 -22.93
CA GLN A 119 -20.56 -21.28 -22.13
C GLN A 119 -20.17 -22.63 -22.74
N ARG A 120 -20.34 -22.79 -24.07
CA ARG A 120 -19.98 -24.04 -24.76
C ARG A 120 -18.48 -24.32 -24.67
N GLN A 121 -17.65 -23.34 -25.03
CA GLN A 121 -16.19 -23.48 -25.02
C GLN A 121 -15.66 -23.69 -23.60
N GLY A 122 -16.17 -22.96 -22.61
CA GLY A 122 -15.83 -23.16 -21.20
C GLY A 122 -16.19 -24.56 -20.70
N THR A 123 -17.39 -25.05 -21.05
CA THR A 123 -17.83 -26.41 -20.72
C THR A 123 -16.92 -27.47 -21.35
N ASP A 124 -16.56 -27.31 -22.62
CA ASP A 124 -15.70 -28.26 -23.34
C ASP A 124 -14.27 -28.23 -22.81
N LEU A 125 -13.77 -27.06 -22.40
CA LEU A 125 -12.48 -26.95 -21.71
C LEU A 125 -12.50 -27.66 -20.35
N GLY A 126 -13.57 -27.50 -19.56
CA GLY A 126 -13.72 -28.18 -18.28
C GLY A 126 -13.78 -29.70 -18.42
N LYS A 127 -14.52 -30.21 -19.42
CA LYS A 127 -14.53 -31.65 -19.74
C LYS A 127 -13.16 -32.17 -20.17
N ARG A 128 -12.43 -31.41 -20.99
CA ARG A 128 -11.05 -31.76 -21.38
C ARG A 128 -10.14 -31.83 -20.17
N PHE A 129 -10.26 -30.88 -19.24
CA PHE A 129 -9.51 -30.89 -18.00
C PHE A 129 -9.81 -32.13 -17.14
N ALA A 130 -11.09 -32.42 -16.90
CA ALA A 130 -11.53 -33.57 -16.10
C ALA A 130 -11.12 -34.93 -16.70
N ALA A 131 -10.95 -34.99 -18.02
CA ALA A 131 -10.51 -36.20 -18.73
C ALA A 131 -8.99 -36.44 -18.66
N ILE A 132 -8.21 -35.51 -18.09
CA ILE A 132 -6.77 -35.72 -17.90
C ILE A 132 -6.58 -36.64 -16.69
N ASP A 133 -6.22 -37.89 -16.93
CA ASP A 133 -5.67 -38.75 -15.89
C ASP A 133 -4.22 -38.28 -15.59
N PRO A 134 -3.97 -37.79 -14.37
CA PRO A 134 -2.69 -37.24 -14.01
C PRO A 134 -1.60 -38.29 -13.76
N ASP A 135 -1.98 -39.55 -13.55
CA ASP A 135 -1.05 -40.67 -13.30
C ASP A 135 -0.85 -41.52 -14.58
N GLU A 136 -1.48 -41.12 -15.69
CA GLU A 136 -1.35 -41.75 -17.00
C GLU A 136 0.07 -41.59 -17.57
N PHE A 137 0.81 -42.69 -17.61
CA PHE A 137 2.09 -42.76 -18.31
C PHE A 137 1.86 -42.99 -19.82
N ARG A 138 2.42 -42.12 -20.66
CA ARG A 138 2.39 -42.24 -22.12
C ARG A 138 3.79 -42.34 -22.71
N LEU A 139 4.00 -43.38 -23.52
CA LEU A 139 5.22 -43.57 -24.31
C LEU A 139 5.34 -42.58 -25.49
N THR A 140 4.21 -42.06 -25.98
CA THR A 140 4.14 -41.12 -27.12
C THR A 140 3.06 -40.06 -26.87
N GLY A 141 3.37 -38.79 -27.14
CA GLY A 141 2.46 -37.64 -26.95
C GLY A 141 2.80 -36.77 -25.74
N PRO A 142 2.08 -35.65 -25.52
CA PRO A 142 2.36 -34.73 -24.42
C PRO A 142 2.05 -35.38 -23.06
N TYR A 143 2.92 -35.12 -22.08
CA TYR A 143 2.74 -35.57 -20.70
C TYR A 143 1.48 -34.93 -20.07
N ALA A 144 0.94 -35.54 -19.01
CA ALA A 144 -0.21 -35.00 -18.29
C ALA A 144 0.01 -33.55 -17.82
N SER A 145 1.22 -33.21 -17.37
CA SER A 145 1.61 -31.85 -16.99
C SER A 145 1.52 -30.84 -18.14
N ASP A 146 1.90 -31.23 -19.36
CA ASP A 146 1.80 -30.36 -20.54
C ASP A 146 0.35 -30.19 -21.01
N ARG A 147 -0.47 -31.25 -20.89
CA ARG A 147 -1.92 -31.16 -21.15
C ARG A 147 -2.62 -30.23 -20.15
N ILE A 148 -2.29 -30.34 -18.86
CA ILE A 148 -2.77 -29.45 -17.80
C ILE A 148 -2.34 -28.00 -18.11
N ALA A 149 -1.06 -27.78 -18.44
CA ALA A 149 -0.55 -26.47 -18.78
C ALA A 149 -1.23 -25.87 -20.02
N ALA A 150 -1.55 -26.69 -21.03
CA ALA A 150 -2.28 -26.25 -22.22
C ALA A 150 -3.71 -25.80 -21.88
N VAL A 151 -4.43 -26.57 -21.07
CA VAL A 151 -5.78 -26.21 -20.60
C VAL A 151 -5.75 -24.93 -19.78
N LEU A 152 -4.80 -24.78 -18.86
CA LEU A 152 -4.71 -23.58 -18.02
C LEU A 152 -4.26 -22.35 -18.82
N ARG A 153 -3.49 -22.53 -19.91
CA ARG A 153 -3.18 -21.45 -20.85
C ARG A 153 -4.43 -21.00 -21.62
N GLU A 154 -5.28 -21.94 -22.03
CA GLU A 154 -6.56 -21.62 -22.66
C GLU A 154 -7.51 -20.94 -21.67
N LEU A 155 -7.55 -21.40 -20.42
CA LEU A 155 -8.28 -20.73 -19.34
C LEU A 155 -7.77 -19.30 -19.12
N LYS A 156 -6.45 -19.09 -19.12
CA LYS A 156 -5.80 -17.77 -19.02
C LYS A 156 -6.27 -16.82 -20.12
N ALA A 157 -6.42 -17.30 -21.35
CA ALA A 157 -6.89 -16.49 -22.48
C ALA A 157 -8.33 -15.99 -22.31
N HIS A 158 -9.13 -16.67 -21.47
CA HIS A 158 -10.53 -16.33 -21.20
C HIS A 158 -10.79 -16.03 -19.72
N GLN A 159 -9.76 -15.77 -18.91
CA GLN A 159 -9.88 -15.68 -17.45
C GLN A 159 -10.77 -14.53 -16.96
N HIS A 160 -11.08 -13.56 -17.83
CA HIS A 160 -11.96 -12.41 -17.55
C HIS A 160 -13.37 -12.56 -18.15
N ASP A 161 -13.71 -13.70 -18.76
CA ASP A 161 -15.06 -13.99 -19.26
C ASP A 161 -15.83 -14.83 -18.23
N ALA A 162 -16.75 -14.17 -17.52
CA ALA A 162 -17.50 -14.80 -16.44
C ALA A 162 -18.38 -15.98 -16.87
N VAL A 163 -18.88 -15.99 -18.12
CA VAL A 163 -19.70 -17.09 -18.62
C VAL A 163 -18.82 -18.28 -18.98
N PHE A 164 -17.68 -18.03 -19.62
CA PHE A 164 -16.69 -19.06 -19.94
C PHE A 164 -16.13 -19.72 -18.68
N THR A 165 -15.64 -18.93 -17.72
CA THR A 165 -14.97 -19.45 -16.53
C THR A 165 -15.95 -20.18 -15.61
N ALA A 166 -17.16 -19.65 -15.44
CA ALA A 166 -18.20 -20.35 -14.68
C ALA A 166 -18.64 -21.66 -15.33
N ALA A 167 -18.71 -21.71 -16.67
CA ALA A 167 -18.99 -22.95 -17.39
C ALA A 167 -17.87 -23.99 -17.27
N PHE A 168 -16.61 -23.54 -17.27
CA PHE A 168 -15.45 -24.38 -16.99
C PHE A 168 -15.56 -25.02 -15.61
N PHE A 169 -15.75 -24.23 -14.54
CA PHE A 169 -15.89 -24.78 -13.19
C PHE A 169 -17.16 -25.62 -13.00
N ALA A 170 -18.28 -25.23 -13.63
CA ALA A 170 -19.51 -26.00 -13.59
C ALA A 170 -19.36 -27.39 -14.22
N ALA A 171 -18.59 -27.52 -15.31
CA ALA A 171 -18.31 -28.80 -15.95
C ALA A 171 -17.47 -29.74 -15.09
N LEU A 172 -16.62 -29.21 -14.20
CA LEU A 172 -15.87 -29.99 -13.22
C LEU A 172 -16.73 -30.42 -12.01
N GLY A 173 -17.82 -29.69 -11.75
CA GLY A 173 -18.75 -29.95 -10.67
C GLY A 173 -18.21 -29.60 -9.27
N PRO A 174 -18.90 -30.03 -8.19
CA PRO A 174 -18.56 -29.67 -6.80
C PRO A 174 -17.13 -30.01 -6.35
N ALA A 175 -16.50 -31.03 -6.96
CA ALA A 175 -15.12 -31.41 -6.67
C ALA A 175 -14.09 -30.66 -7.53
N GLY A 176 -14.52 -29.80 -8.45
CA GLY A 176 -13.67 -29.16 -9.45
C GLY A 176 -12.56 -28.30 -8.88
N VAL A 177 -12.84 -27.53 -7.82
CA VAL A 177 -11.83 -26.71 -7.14
C VAL A 177 -10.65 -27.56 -6.64
N ARG A 178 -10.94 -28.74 -6.08
CA ARG A 178 -9.90 -29.70 -5.66
C ARG A 178 -9.10 -30.25 -6.82
N GLN A 179 -9.77 -30.59 -7.91
CA GLN A 179 -9.10 -31.09 -9.11
C GLN A 179 -8.15 -30.04 -9.69
N VAL A 180 -8.58 -28.78 -9.75
CA VAL A 180 -7.74 -27.67 -10.22
C VAL A 180 -6.55 -27.45 -9.28
N ALA A 181 -6.77 -27.36 -7.97
CA ALA A 181 -5.69 -27.20 -6.99
C ALA A 181 -4.67 -28.35 -7.06
N ALA A 182 -5.13 -29.60 -7.15
CA ALA A 182 -4.24 -30.77 -7.28
C ALA A 182 -3.44 -30.75 -8.60
N ALA A 183 -4.04 -30.32 -9.71
CA ALA A 183 -3.35 -30.20 -10.99
C ALA A 183 -2.27 -29.11 -10.96
N LEU A 184 -2.54 -27.98 -10.31
CA LEU A 184 -1.58 -26.88 -10.16
C LEU A 184 -0.32 -27.33 -9.41
N ARG A 185 -0.45 -28.16 -8.37
CA ARG A 185 0.69 -28.72 -7.62
C ARG A 185 1.58 -29.64 -8.47
N ARG A 186 1.00 -30.29 -9.49
CA ARG A 186 1.73 -31.18 -10.42
C ARG A 186 2.49 -30.44 -11.52
N LEU A 187 2.26 -29.14 -11.71
CA LEU A 187 3.02 -28.36 -12.67
C LEU A 187 4.47 -28.12 -12.21
N PRO A 188 5.43 -28.02 -13.15
CA PRO A 188 6.79 -27.59 -12.85
C PRO A 188 6.80 -26.22 -12.16
N GLY A 189 7.76 -26.02 -11.25
CA GLY A 189 7.85 -24.79 -10.44
C GLY A 189 7.82 -23.50 -11.26
N GLU A 190 8.46 -23.48 -12.43
CA GLU A 190 8.49 -22.31 -13.33
C GLU A 190 7.11 -21.97 -13.95
N LYS A 191 6.27 -22.98 -14.22
CA LYS A 191 4.95 -22.80 -14.85
C LYS A 191 3.83 -22.57 -13.82
N ARG A 192 4.08 -22.91 -12.56
CA ARG A 192 3.07 -22.97 -11.50
C ARG A 192 2.54 -21.59 -11.08
N PRO A 193 3.36 -20.54 -10.84
CA PRO A 193 2.85 -19.23 -10.41
C PRO A 193 1.88 -18.61 -11.43
N ASP A 194 2.23 -18.69 -12.70
CA ASP A 194 1.42 -18.15 -13.79
C ASP A 194 0.09 -18.89 -13.97
N ALA A 195 0.11 -20.21 -13.78
CA ALA A 195 -1.07 -21.05 -13.82
C ALA A 195 -1.98 -20.85 -12.58
N LEU A 196 -1.39 -20.67 -11.40
CA LEU A 196 -2.10 -20.33 -10.16
C LEU A 196 -2.84 -19.00 -10.32
N ARG A 197 -2.14 -17.97 -10.81
CA ARG A 197 -2.75 -16.65 -11.07
C ARG A 197 -3.92 -16.77 -12.04
N ALA A 198 -3.73 -17.47 -13.16
CA ALA A 198 -4.80 -17.65 -14.16
C ALA A 198 -6.02 -18.40 -13.60
N ALA A 199 -5.81 -19.47 -12.84
CA ALA A 199 -6.88 -20.24 -12.24
C ALA A 199 -7.64 -19.45 -11.16
N GLY A 200 -6.92 -18.72 -10.30
CA GLY A 200 -7.51 -17.86 -9.28
C GLY A 200 -8.32 -16.71 -9.89
N THR A 201 -7.76 -15.99 -10.87
CA THR A 201 -8.47 -14.92 -11.58
C THR A 201 -9.71 -15.45 -12.33
N ALA A 202 -9.61 -16.62 -12.97
CA ALA A 202 -10.76 -17.24 -13.63
C ALA A 202 -11.85 -17.61 -12.62
N PHE A 203 -11.47 -18.12 -11.45
CA PHE A 203 -12.41 -18.47 -10.39
C PHE A 203 -13.09 -17.25 -9.78
N ALA A 204 -12.33 -16.18 -9.50
CA ALA A 204 -12.88 -14.89 -9.05
C ALA A 204 -13.90 -14.33 -10.05
N THR A 205 -13.54 -14.30 -11.33
CA THR A 205 -14.42 -13.86 -12.44
C THR A 205 -15.70 -14.71 -12.51
N ALA A 206 -15.59 -16.03 -12.31
CA ALA A 206 -16.74 -16.93 -12.27
C ALA A 206 -17.67 -16.60 -11.10
N ILE A 207 -17.13 -16.30 -9.91
CA ILE A 207 -17.92 -15.94 -8.73
C ILE A 207 -18.65 -14.61 -8.95
N SER A 208 -17.96 -13.59 -9.47
CA SER A 208 -18.52 -12.24 -9.61
C SER A 208 -19.62 -12.14 -10.67
N GLY A 209 -19.58 -12.94 -11.76
CA GLY A 209 -20.52 -12.82 -12.88
C GLY A 209 -21.20 -14.11 -13.36
N GLY A 210 -20.80 -15.26 -12.85
CA GLY A 210 -21.16 -16.58 -13.38
C GLY A 210 -22.41 -17.22 -12.79
N ALA A 211 -23.10 -16.56 -11.86
CA ALA A 211 -24.22 -17.14 -11.10
C ALA A 211 -25.36 -17.70 -11.98
N LYS A 212 -25.54 -17.16 -13.20
CA LYS A 212 -26.58 -17.59 -14.15
C LYS A 212 -26.17 -18.83 -14.97
N VAL A 213 -24.92 -19.27 -14.89
CA VAL A 213 -24.44 -20.46 -15.62
C VAL A 213 -24.95 -21.73 -14.93
N PRO A 214 -25.67 -22.63 -15.65
CA PRO A 214 -26.16 -23.87 -15.08
C PRO A 214 -25.06 -24.72 -14.44
N GLY A 215 -25.32 -25.23 -13.23
CA GLY A 215 -24.39 -26.09 -12.48
C GLY A 215 -23.36 -25.34 -11.64
N PHE A 216 -23.06 -24.06 -11.94
CA PHE A 216 -22.05 -23.30 -11.20
C PHE A 216 -22.45 -23.04 -9.74
N ALA A 217 -23.75 -22.81 -9.47
CA ALA A 217 -24.26 -22.63 -8.11
C ALA A 217 -23.97 -23.83 -7.18
N ALA A 218 -23.87 -25.05 -7.72
CA ALA A 218 -23.51 -26.22 -6.94
C ALA A 218 -22.02 -26.24 -6.56
N VAL A 219 -21.16 -25.66 -7.40
CA VAL A 219 -19.73 -25.45 -7.12
C VAL A 219 -19.58 -24.43 -6.00
N LEU A 220 -20.26 -23.29 -6.11
CA LEU A 220 -20.23 -22.24 -5.10
C LEU A 220 -20.66 -22.76 -3.73
N LYS A 221 -21.79 -23.48 -3.68
CA LYS A 221 -22.28 -24.11 -2.45
C LYS A 221 -21.31 -25.15 -1.89
N ALA A 222 -20.52 -25.82 -2.72
CA ALA A 222 -19.51 -26.77 -2.25
C ALA A 222 -18.32 -26.05 -1.61
N VAL A 223 -17.90 -24.91 -2.20
CA VAL A 223 -16.85 -24.04 -1.64
C VAL A 223 -17.30 -23.43 -0.32
N GLU A 224 -18.51 -22.90 -0.22
CA GLU A 224 -19.07 -22.38 1.04
C GLU A 224 -19.23 -23.45 2.12
N LYS A 225 -19.41 -24.71 1.71
CA LYS A 225 -19.46 -25.87 2.62
C LYS A 225 -18.09 -26.41 3.01
N ALA A 226 -17.01 -26.00 2.32
CA ALA A 226 -15.66 -26.32 2.74
C ALA A 226 -15.40 -25.63 4.08
N LYS A 227 -15.74 -26.33 5.17
CA LYS A 227 -15.60 -25.81 6.52
C LYS A 227 -14.14 -25.80 6.93
N ALA A 228 -13.79 -24.90 7.85
CA ALA A 228 -12.52 -24.86 8.57
C ALA A 228 -12.11 -26.19 9.26
N GLU A 229 -12.98 -27.20 9.30
CA GLU A 229 -12.71 -28.54 9.84
C GLU A 229 -12.19 -29.54 8.78
N GLY A 230 -12.45 -29.30 7.50
CA GLY A 230 -11.99 -30.15 6.38
C GLY A 230 -10.72 -29.57 5.74
N ALA A 231 -9.56 -29.83 6.34
CA ALA A 231 -8.29 -29.19 5.97
C ALA A 231 -7.95 -29.28 4.47
N GLU A 232 -8.23 -30.41 3.81
CA GLU A 232 -7.93 -30.63 2.38
C GLU A 232 -8.83 -29.82 1.44
N ASP A 233 -10.13 -29.74 1.74
CA ASP A 233 -11.09 -28.98 0.92
C ASP A 233 -10.79 -27.48 1.03
N MET A 234 -10.49 -27.00 2.24
CA MET A 234 -10.13 -25.60 2.46
C MET A 234 -8.76 -25.24 1.88
N GLU A 235 -7.79 -26.16 1.89
CA GLU A 235 -6.49 -25.96 1.23
C GLU A 235 -6.65 -25.75 -0.27
N ALA A 236 -7.51 -26.53 -0.93
CA ALA A 236 -7.79 -26.38 -2.35
C ALA A 236 -8.47 -25.03 -2.65
N VAL A 237 -9.40 -24.60 -1.79
CA VAL A 237 -10.04 -23.28 -1.91
C VAL A 237 -9.01 -22.17 -1.71
N ALA A 238 -8.22 -22.20 -0.63
CA ALA A 238 -7.19 -21.21 -0.33
C ALA A 238 -6.17 -21.05 -1.48
N THR A 239 -5.85 -22.15 -2.17
CA THR A 239 -4.97 -22.15 -3.34
C THR A 239 -5.49 -21.28 -4.48
N LEU A 240 -6.81 -21.23 -4.71
CA LEU A 240 -7.42 -20.39 -5.75
C LEU A 240 -7.67 -18.96 -5.27
N LEU A 241 -8.04 -18.79 -3.99
CA LEU A 241 -8.34 -17.47 -3.42
C LEU A 241 -7.12 -16.53 -3.35
N SER A 242 -5.90 -17.06 -3.42
CA SER A 242 -4.66 -16.27 -3.38
C SER A 242 -4.51 -15.27 -4.54
N HIS A 243 -5.29 -15.45 -5.62
CA HIS A 243 -5.28 -14.57 -6.78
C HIS A 243 -6.69 -14.27 -7.30
N GLY A 244 -6.92 -13.03 -7.70
CA GLY A 244 -8.16 -12.55 -8.31
C GLY A 244 -9.02 -11.72 -7.37
N ASP A 245 -9.94 -10.94 -7.96
CA ASP A 245 -10.76 -9.97 -7.23
C ASP A 245 -12.11 -10.60 -6.90
N TYR A 246 -12.25 -11.07 -5.67
CA TYR A 246 -13.45 -11.72 -5.16
C TYR A 246 -14.40 -10.68 -4.56
N PRO A 247 -15.73 -10.89 -4.64
CA PRO A 247 -16.68 -10.02 -3.95
C PRO A 247 -16.45 -10.01 -2.44
N ASP A 248 -16.31 -8.82 -1.86
CA ASP A 248 -15.73 -8.63 -0.52
C ASP A 248 -16.52 -9.34 0.58
N VAL A 249 -17.85 -9.20 0.55
CA VAL A 249 -18.77 -9.83 1.52
C VAL A 249 -18.73 -11.35 1.42
N TRP A 250 -18.60 -11.89 0.21
CA TRP A 250 -18.54 -13.33 -0.01
C TRP A 250 -17.20 -13.89 0.49
N LEU A 251 -16.09 -13.24 0.14
CA LEU A 251 -14.76 -13.64 0.59
C LEU A 251 -14.67 -13.57 2.13
N ALA A 252 -15.14 -12.48 2.72
CA ALA A 252 -15.15 -12.31 4.17
C ALA A 252 -15.96 -13.40 4.88
N GLY A 253 -17.18 -13.69 4.40
CA GLY A 253 -18.04 -14.72 4.96
C GLY A 253 -17.44 -16.13 4.86
N LEU A 254 -16.70 -16.41 3.77
CA LEU A 254 -16.01 -17.67 3.57
C LEU A 254 -14.80 -17.83 4.52
N VAL A 255 -14.03 -16.76 4.73
CA VAL A 255 -12.76 -16.83 5.48
C VAL A 255 -12.93 -16.63 6.99
N ALA A 256 -13.90 -15.82 7.45
CA ALA A 256 -14.07 -15.48 8.86
C ALA A 256 -14.08 -16.70 9.82
N PRO A 257 -14.76 -17.84 9.52
CA PRO A 257 -14.71 -19.02 10.38
C PRO A 257 -13.31 -19.59 10.59
N ALA A 258 -12.41 -19.45 9.61
CA ALA A 258 -11.03 -19.93 9.71
C ALA A 258 -10.17 -19.04 10.63
N LEU A 259 -10.54 -17.77 10.82
CA LEU A 259 -9.83 -16.82 11.67
C LEU A 259 -10.18 -16.96 13.15
N ARG A 260 -11.40 -17.41 13.48
CA ARG A 260 -11.93 -17.49 14.86
C ARG A 260 -11.00 -18.22 15.84
N PRO A 261 -10.99 -17.81 17.14
CA PRO A 261 -10.35 -18.57 18.20
C PRO A 261 -10.88 -20.01 18.23
N GLY A 262 -9.98 -21.01 18.18
CA GLY A 262 -10.34 -22.44 18.16
C GLY A 262 -10.44 -23.09 16.77
N SER A 263 -10.29 -22.32 15.68
CA SER A 263 -10.12 -22.89 14.34
C SER A 263 -8.88 -23.77 14.25
N ARG A 264 -9.00 -24.91 13.57
CA ARG A 264 -7.89 -25.86 13.32
C ARG A 264 -7.07 -25.50 12.07
N ILE A 265 -7.52 -24.53 11.27
CA ILE A 265 -6.81 -24.08 10.07
C ILE A 265 -5.51 -23.38 10.48
N SER A 266 -4.40 -23.85 9.93
CA SER A 266 -3.04 -23.36 10.23
C SER A 266 -2.11 -23.63 9.04
N GLY A 267 -0.86 -23.14 9.13
CA GLY A 267 0.16 -23.39 8.11
C GLY A 267 -0.20 -22.79 6.75
N PRO A 268 0.16 -23.45 5.63
CA PRO A 268 -0.02 -22.92 4.28
C PRO A 268 -1.48 -22.59 3.93
N THR A 269 -2.44 -23.37 4.44
CA THR A 269 -3.87 -23.08 4.22
C THR A 269 -4.26 -21.76 4.86
N LEU A 270 -3.85 -21.51 6.12
CA LEU A 270 -4.12 -20.24 6.77
C LEU A 270 -3.42 -19.10 6.02
N ALA A 271 -2.15 -19.26 5.66
CA ALA A 271 -1.40 -18.26 4.90
C ALA A 271 -2.09 -17.88 3.58
N GLY A 272 -2.60 -18.87 2.82
CA GLY A 272 -3.35 -18.62 1.59
C GLY A 272 -4.62 -17.80 1.81
N LEU A 273 -5.36 -18.06 2.89
CA LEU A 273 -6.56 -17.30 3.25
C LEU A 273 -6.24 -15.87 3.73
N LEU A 274 -5.20 -15.72 4.54
CA LEU A 274 -4.73 -14.42 4.99
C LEU A 274 -4.26 -13.57 3.80
N ASN A 275 -3.56 -14.18 2.83
CA ASN A 275 -3.16 -13.51 1.59
C ASN A 275 -4.36 -13.10 0.72
N ALA A 276 -5.39 -13.96 0.63
CA ALA A 276 -6.62 -13.61 -0.08
C ALA A 276 -7.29 -12.38 0.53
N LEU A 277 -7.35 -12.30 1.86
CA LEU A 277 -7.84 -11.11 2.56
C LEU A 277 -6.89 -9.92 2.42
N GLY A 278 -5.58 -10.12 2.46
CA GLY A 278 -4.59 -9.06 2.25
C GLY A 278 -4.63 -8.45 0.85
N ASN A 279 -5.16 -9.18 -0.15
CA ASN A 279 -5.46 -8.64 -1.49
C ASN A 279 -6.77 -7.84 -1.55
N ASN A 280 -7.62 -7.93 -0.52
CA ASN A 280 -8.94 -7.32 -0.49
C ASN A 280 -9.18 -6.65 0.88
N PRO A 281 -8.74 -5.39 1.05
CA PRO A 281 -8.85 -4.65 2.31
C PRO A 281 -10.26 -4.60 2.92
N ALA A 282 -11.30 -4.41 2.09
CA ALA A 282 -12.69 -4.42 2.55
C ALA A 282 -13.10 -5.80 3.10
N ALA A 283 -12.75 -6.88 2.40
CA ALA A 283 -12.99 -8.24 2.88
C ALA A 283 -12.19 -8.54 4.16
N ALA A 284 -10.96 -8.02 4.28
CA ALA A 284 -10.14 -8.18 5.48
C ALA A 284 -10.83 -7.59 6.71
N ARG A 285 -11.28 -6.33 6.65
CA ARG A 285 -12.02 -5.68 7.75
C ARG A 285 -13.29 -6.45 8.11
N LEU A 286 -14.07 -6.86 7.09
CA LEU A 286 -15.30 -7.64 7.28
C LEU A 286 -15.05 -9.01 7.93
N ALA A 287 -14.02 -9.73 7.48
CA ALA A 287 -13.70 -11.06 7.99
C ALA A 287 -13.21 -10.99 9.44
N ILE A 288 -12.38 -9.99 9.75
CA ILE A 288 -11.80 -9.83 11.08
C ILE A 288 -12.88 -9.52 12.10
N GLY A 289 -13.70 -8.48 11.94
CA GLY A 289 -14.65 -8.19 13.02
C GLY A 289 -15.81 -9.18 13.09
N SER A 290 -16.12 -9.91 11.99
CA SER A 290 -16.98 -11.12 12.09
C SER A 290 -16.33 -12.26 12.90
N ALA A 291 -15.01 -12.41 12.84
CA ALA A 291 -14.28 -13.45 13.56
C ALA A 291 -13.93 -13.06 15.00
N ALA A 292 -13.71 -11.77 15.27
CA ALA A 292 -13.44 -11.20 16.57
C ALA A 292 -14.72 -10.95 17.40
N GLU A 293 -15.90 -11.15 16.81
CA GLU A 293 -17.22 -10.86 17.42
C GLU A 293 -17.33 -9.42 17.94
N PHE A 294 -16.65 -8.49 17.26
CA PHE A 294 -16.70 -7.08 17.60
C PHE A 294 -18.11 -6.55 17.31
N GLY A 295 -18.79 -6.05 18.34
CA GLY A 295 -20.17 -5.56 18.29
C GLY A 295 -21.25 -6.62 18.57
N ALA A 296 -22.36 -6.20 19.20
CA ALA A 296 -23.46 -7.10 19.56
C ALA A 296 -24.06 -7.76 18.30
N ASN A 297 -24.07 -9.10 18.27
CA ASN A 297 -24.71 -9.92 17.24
C ASN A 297 -26.16 -9.47 17.00
N PRO A 298 -26.52 -8.86 15.85
CA PRO A 298 -27.92 -8.85 15.47
C PRO A 298 -28.26 -10.25 14.94
N ALA A 299 -29.34 -10.84 15.45
CA ALA A 299 -29.91 -12.04 14.84
C ALA A 299 -30.24 -11.75 13.35
N SER A 300 -29.82 -12.64 12.45
CA SER A 300 -30.04 -12.55 10.99
C SER A 300 -31.47 -12.13 10.59
N PRO A 301 -31.69 -11.49 9.42
CA PRO A 301 -30.77 -11.24 8.31
C PRO A 301 -30.54 -9.74 8.12
N THR A 302 -29.78 -9.12 9.01
CA THR A 302 -29.26 -7.75 8.82
C THR A 302 -27.79 -7.84 8.44
N LEU A 303 -27.37 -7.01 7.49
CA LEU A 303 -26.01 -6.95 6.96
C LEU A 303 -24.99 -6.87 8.12
N ALA A 304 -24.07 -7.84 8.15
CA ALA A 304 -22.97 -7.85 9.08
C ALA A 304 -22.09 -6.63 8.81
N LEU A 305 -21.99 -5.74 9.78
CA LEU A 305 -21.01 -4.65 9.79
C LEU A 305 -19.63 -5.25 10.03
N PRO A 306 -18.55 -4.69 9.44
CA PRO A 306 -17.21 -5.23 9.62
C PRO A 306 -16.82 -5.36 11.07
N PHE A 307 -17.37 -4.53 11.97
CA PHE A 307 -17.14 -4.53 13.42
C PHE A 307 -18.45 -4.41 14.24
N GLY A 308 -19.62 -4.80 13.71
CA GLY A 308 -20.90 -4.40 14.32
C GLY A 308 -21.13 -2.88 14.28
N PRO A 309 -22.22 -2.33 14.82
CA PRO A 309 -22.40 -0.88 14.91
C PRO A 309 -21.40 -0.33 15.93
N LEU A 310 -20.35 0.33 15.43
CA LEU A 310 -19.46 1.12 16.28
C LEU A 310 -20.31 2.15 17.02
N SER A 311 -20.18 2.17 18.34
CA SER A 311 -20.94 3.11 19.16
C SER A 311 -20.60 4.56 18.75
N PRO A 312 -21.56 5.48 18.62
CA PRO A 312 -21.25 6.89 18.37
C PRO A 312 -20.48 7.57 19.52
N SER A 313 -20.39 6.93 20.69
CA SER A 313 -19.51 7.35 21.78
C SER A 313 -18.14 6.64 21.70
N PRO A 314 -17.02 7.40 21.62
CA PRO A 314 -15.64 6.87 21.62
C PRO A 314 -15.31 6.00 22.83
N GLU A 315 -15.94 6.27 23.99
CA GLU A 315 -15.74 5.54 25.24
C GLU A 315 -16.19 4.05 25.16
N LYS A 316 -17.10 3.72 24.23
CA LYS A 316 -17.55 2.34 24.03
C LYS A 316 -16.75 1.59 22.96
N TRP A 317 -15.76 2.22 22.33
CA TRP A 317 -14.79 1.53 21.47
C TRP A 317 -13.73 0.79 22.29
N ASP A 318 -13.77 0.87 23.62
CA ASP A 318 -12.89 0.21 24.58
C ASP A 318 -12.98 -1.33 24.63
N SER A 319 -13.69 -1.98 23.69
CA SER A 319 -13.52 -3.42 23.38
C SER A 319 -12.17 -3.74 22.71
N ARG A 320 -11.24 -2.77 22.60
CA ARG A 320 -9.85 -2.93 22.12
C ARG A 320 -9.10 -4.14 22.67
N PRO A 321 -9.20 -4.51 23.97
CA PRO A 321 -8.52 -5.70 24.49
C PRO A 321 -8.94 -6.98 23.78
N GLU A 322 -10.19 -7.06 23.31
CA GLU A 322 -10.70 -8.23 22.60
C GLU A 322 -10.13 -8.33 21.18
N LEU A 323 -10.10 -7.22 20.44
CA LEU A 323 -9.48 -7.18 19.11
C LEU A 323 -7.96 -7.40 19.19
N ALA A 324 -7.27 -6.75 20.13
CA ALA A 324 -5.85 -6.94 20.35
C ALA A 324 -5.52 -8.39 20.75
N ALA A 325 -6.31 -8.99 21.66
CA ALA A 325 -6.14 -10.40 22.04
C ALA A 325 -6.44 -11.35 20.87
N PHE A 326 -7.46 -11.06 20.06
CA PHE A 326 -7.78 -11.81 18.85
C PHE A 326 -6.61 -11.76 17.85
N LEU A 327 -6.09 -10.57 17.54
CA LEU A 327 -4.96 -10.39 16.62
C LEU A 327 -3.69 -11.06 17.14
N LYS A 328 -3.42 -10.97 18.45
CA LYS A 328 -2.31 -11.69 19.09
C LYS A 328 -2.45 -13.21 18.91
N GLY A 329 -3.62 -13.77 19.18
CA GLY A 329 -3.87 -15.20 18.99
C GLY A 329 -3.78 -15.64 17.52
N LEU A 330 -4.17 -14.78 16.58
CA LEU A 330 -4.02 -15.01 15.15
C LEU A 330 -2.54 -14.97 14.74
N ASN A 331 -1.76 -14.00 15.24
CA ASN A 331 -0.32 -13.93 15.06
C ASN A 331 0.38 -15.21 15.54
N GLU A 332 0.06 -15.72 16.73
CA GLU A 332 0.65 -16.95 17.27
C GLU A 332 0.35 -18.20 16.41
N ARG A 333 -0.80 -18.22 15.73
CA ARG A 333 -1.16 -19.30 14.79
C ARG A 333 -0.47 -19.17 13.44
N ALA A 334 -0.42 -17.95 12.90
CA ALA A 334 0.19 -17.66 11.61
C ALA A 334 1.73 -17.69 11.67
N GLY A 335 2.30 -17.27 12.80
CA GLY A 335 3.73 -17.12 13.05
C GLY A 335 4.54 -18.41 13.17
N ARG A 336 3.94 -19.57 12.87
CA ARG A 336 4.63 -20.87 12.83
C ARG A 336 5.51 -21.05 11.58
N SER A 337 5.40 -20.14 10.61
CA SER A 337 6.14 -20.15 9.34
C SER A 337 6.30 -18.73 8.82
N ALA A 338 7.40 -18.42 8.12
CA ALA A 338 7.63 -17.11 7.52
C ALA A 338 6.49 -16.71 6.55
N GLU A 339 6.01 -17.63 5.71
CA GLU A 339 4.88 -17.39 4.79
C GLU A 339 3.57 -17.05 5.54
N GLY A 340 3.33 -17.69 6.69
CA GLY A 340 2.18 -17.37 7.54
C GLY A 340 2.32 -15.99 8.20
N SER A 341 3.52 -15.65 8.68
CA SER A 341 3.84 -14.34 9.24
C SER A 341 3.72 -13.21 8.22
N ASP A 342 4.21 -13.42 7.01
CA ASP A 342 4.08 -12.52 5.86
C ASP A 342 2.60 -12.25 5.58
N ALA A 343 1.83 -13.31 5.33
CA ALA A 343 0.41 -13.21 5.04
C ALA A 343 -0.40 -12.56 6.17
N PHE A 344 -0.02 -12.81 7.43
CA PHE A 344 -0.61 -12.13 8.58
C PHE A 344 -0.29 -10.64 8.62
N GLY A 345 0.97 -10.25 8.44
CA GLY A 345 1.36 -8.84 8.35
C GLY A 345 0.61 -8.14 7.23
N ARG A 346 0.52 -8.77 6.06
CA ARG A 346 -0.21 -8.25 4.90
C ARG A 346 -1.71 -8.08 5.16
N LEU A 347 -2.32 -9.02 5.90
CA LEU A 347 -3.69 -8.86 6.38
C LEU A 347 -3.83 -7.62 7.27
N LEU A 348 -2.88 -7.41 8.20
CA LEU A 348 -2.93 -6.24 9.08
C LEU A 348 -2.84 -4.93 8.28
N ALA A 349 -1.89 -4.83 7.35
CA ALA A 349 -1.74 -3.66 6.49
C ALA A 349 -3.00 -3.37 5.67
N ALA A 350 -3.59 -4.40 5.05
CA ALA A 350 -4.84 -4.28 4.30
C ALA A 350 -6.00 -3.82 5.20
N ALA A 351 -6.19 -4.45 6.36
CA ALA A 351 -7.28 -4.08 7.28
C ALA A 351 -7.12 -2.67 7.86
N SER A 352 -5.87 -2.22 8.06
CA SER A 352 -5.53 -0.84 8.43
C SER A 352 -5.72 0.17 7.30
N GLY A 353 -6.11 -0.22 6.09
CA GLY A 353 -6.26 0.73 4.98
C GLY A 353 -4.96 1.12 4.28
N ALA A 354 -3.83 0.47 4.58
CA ALA A 354 -2.53 0.84 4.01
C ALA A 354 -2.41 0.60 2.50
N TYR A 355 -3.35 -0.14 1.89
CA TYR A 355 -3.33 -0.48 0.46
C TYR A 355 -4.43 0.19 -0.37
N ASP A 356 -5.49 0.70 0.26
CA ASP A 356 -6.67 1.26 -0.40
C ASP A 356 -7.05 2.67 0.07
N GLU A 357 -6.45 3.17 1.15
CA GLU A 357 -6.73 4.49 1.72
C GLU A 357 -5.45 5.35 1.76
N GLN A 358 -5.61 6.67 1.81
CA GLN A 358 -4.49 7.63 1.80
C GLN A 358 -4.24 8.21 3.19
N ASP A 359 -2.97 8.54 3.47
CA ASP A 359 -2.54 9.24 4.68
C ASP A 359 -3.36 10.52 4.94
N GLY A 360 -4.01 10.58 6.10
CA GLY A 360 -4.90 11.67 6.50
C GLY A 360 -6.35 11.56 6.00
N GLU A 361 -6.68 10.51 5.24
CA GLU A 361 -8.02 10.27 4.67
C GLU A 361 -8.60 8.90 5.02
N HIS A 362 -8.09 8.24 6.07
CA HIS A 362 -8.56 6.91 6.46
C HIS A 362 -10.01 6.89 6.96
N SER A 363 -10.71 5.80 6.64
CA SER A 363 -12.01 5.45 7.19
C SER A 363 -11.91 5.24 8.71
N GLN A 364 -13.03 5.43 9.40
CA GLN A 364 -13.09 5.22 10.85
C GLN A 364 -12.77 3.76 11.22
N GLU A 365 -13.19 2.82 10.38
CA GLU A 365 -12.92 1.39 10.51
C GLU A 365 -11.43 1.06 10.36
N ALA A 366 -10.78 1.58 9.31
CA ALA A 366 -9.34 1.40 9.11
C ALA A 366 -8.54 2.05 10.25
N ALA A 367 -8.90 3.27 10.64
CA ALA A 367 -8.28 4.01 11.73
C ALA A 367 -8.37 3.26 13.08
N LEU A 368 -9.52 2.68 13.41
CA LEU A 368 -9.69 1.86 14.62
C LEU A 368 -8.77 0.64 14.61
N PHE A 369 -8.67 -0.01 13.45
CA PHE A 369 -7.83 -1.18 13.28
C PHE A 369 -6.35 -0.83 13.40
N ALA A 370 -5.90 0.21 12.67
CA ALA A 370 -4.53 0.71 12.71
C ALA A 370 -4.13 1.14 14.11
N TYR A 371 -4.96 1.92 14.80
CA TYR A 371 -4.73 2.30 16.19
C TYR A 371 -4.57 1.11 17.13
N THR A 372 -5.41 0.07 16.97
CA THR A 372 -5.31 -1.16 17.77
C THR A 372 -4.00 -1.89 17.50
N VAL A 373 -3.57 -1.98 16.24
CA VAL A 373 -2.28 -2.59 15.88
C VAL A 373 -1.13 -1.76 16.47
N MET A 374 -1.14 -0.44 16.28
CA MET A 374 -0.09 0.46 16.72
C MET A 374 0.11 0.47 18.24
N THR A 375 -0.98 0.33 19.00
CA THR A 375 -0.95 0.36 20.47
C THR A 375 -0.76 -1.02 21.12
N ALA A 376 -0.69 -2.11 20.34
CA ALA A 376 -0.62 -3.47 20.89
C ALA A 376 0.47 -4.37 20.28
N ALA A 377 0.99 -4.04 19.09
CA ALA A 377 1.93 -4.90 18.37
C ALA A 377 3.28 -5.09 19.07
N ASP A 378 3.69 -4.14 19.91
CA ASP A 378 4.91 -4.23 20.74
C ASP A 378 4.86 -5.41 21.75
N GLY A 379 3.66 -5.85 22.12
CA GLY A 379 3.40 -6.98 23.00
C GLY A 379 3.30 -8.33 22.28
N TRP A 380 3.56 -8.39 20.98
CA TRP A 380 3.46 -9.61 20.16
C TRP A 380 4.86 -10.16 19.84
N SER A 381 4.96 -11.49 19.73
CA SER A 381 6.16 -12.13 19.19
C SER A 381 6.12 -12.05 17.66
N LEU A 382 6.85 -11.10 17.09
CA LEU A 382 6.82 -10.76 15.67
C LEU A 382 7.98 -11.41 14.90
N ASN A 383 7.65 -12.08 13.79
CA ASN A 383 8.62 -12.53 12.80
C ASN A 383 8.95 -11.38 11.83
N ASP A 384 10.17 -11.36 11.29
CA ASP A 384 10.63 -10.31 10.37
C ASP A 384 9.71 -10.10 9.16
N ALA A 385 9.09 -11.17 8.65
CA ALA A 385 8.13 -11.08 7.55
C ALA A 385 6.88 -10.25 7.91
N THR A 386 6.44 -10.27 9.18
CA THR A 386 5.34 -9.40 9.64
C THR A 386 5.79 -7.95 9.79
N ARG A 387 7.04 -7.72 10.16
CA ARG A 387 7.58 -6.37 10.47
C ARG A 387 7.56 -5.43 9.26
N ILE A 388 7.82 -5.94 8.06
CA ILE A 388 7.74 -5.16 6.81
C ILE A 388 6.35 -4.51 6.68
N HIS A 389 5.30 -5.28 6.94
CA HIS A 389 3.92 -4.79 6.84
C HIS A 389 3.51 -3.86 7.98
N LEU A 390 4.16 -3.95 9.16
CA LEU A 390 3.97 -2.94 10.21
C LEU A 390 4.56 -1.59 9.82
N ALA A 391 5.66 -1.58 9.07
CA ALA A 391 6.19 -0.34 8.49
C ALA A 391 5.28 0.23 7.38
N GLU A 392 4.58 -0.63 6.62
CA GLU A 392 3.57 -0.16 5.66
C GLU A 392 2.40 0.54 6.37
N ILE A 393 1.96 0.01 7.52
CA ILE A 393 0.97 0.68 8.37
C ILE A 393 1.55 2.01 8.89
N ALA A 394 2.77 2.02 9.43
CA ALA A 394 3.42 3.24 9.92
C ALA A 394 3.53 4.31 8.82
N GLY A 395 3.91 3.91 7.60
CA GLY A 395 4.03 4.80 6.46
C GLY A 395 2.68 5.31 5.95
N SER A 396 1.63 4.47 5.97
CA SER A 396 0.28 4.90 5.63
C SER A 396 -0.29 5.89 6.64
N TYR A 397 0.13 5.83 7.90
CA TYR A 397 -0.30 6.72 8.99
C TYR A 397 0.85 7.65 9.43
N ALA A 398 1.63 8.13 8.45
CA ALA A 398 2.76 9.03 8.71
C ALA A 398 2.32 10.31 9.44
N THR A 399 1.08 10.76 9.22
CA THR A 399 0.47 11.87 9.97
C THR A 399 0.40 11.59 11.47
N GLU A 400 -0.15 10.44 11.87
CA GLU A 400 -0.31 10.05 13.27
C GLU A 400 1.02 9.76 13.94
N ILE A 401 1.98 9.15 13.22
CA ILE A 401 3.35 8.97 13.71
C ILE A 401 4.03 10.31 13.94
N THR A 402 3.85 11.26 13.02
CA THR A 402 4.45 12.60 13.15
C THR A 402 3.87 13.36 14.33
N LEU A 403 2.54 13.35 14.50
CA LEU A 403 1.88 13.97 15.64
C LEU A 403 2.25 13.29 16.96
N GLY A 404 2.35 11.96 16.97
CA GLY A 404 2.72 11.19 18.16
C GLY A 404 4.17 11.42 18.59
N ALA A 405 5.09 11.61 17.63
CA ALA A 405 6.49 11.93 17.91
C ALA A 405 6.72 13.41 18.26
N ASP A 406 5.80 14.31 17.91
CA ASP A 406 6.01 15.75 18.06
C ASP A 406 6.01 16.20 19.53
N LEU A 407 7.19 16.51 20.04
CA LEU A 407 7.37 17.02 21.39
C LEU A 407 6.93 18.48 21.55
N GLY A 408 6.68 19.18 20.44
CA GLY A 408 6.11 20.53 20.42
C GLY A 408 4.58 20.56 20.54
N ASP A 409 3.91 19.41 20.42
CA ASP A 409 2.46 19.32 20.50
C ASP A 409 1.97 19.52 21.95
N SER A 410 0.86 20.24 22.09
CA SER A 410 0.08 20.34 23.32
C SER A 410 -0.38 18.98 23.87
N ASP A 411 -0.40 17.95 23.03
CA ASP A 411 -0.85 16.60 23.35
C ASP A 411 0.27 15.66 23.83
N VAL A 412 1.52 16.12 23.92
CA VAL A 412 2.71 15.31 24.31
C VAL A 412 2.56 14.56 25.65
N ALA A 413 1.72 15.07 26.56
CA ALA A 413 1.46 14.47 27.87
C ALA A 413 0.18 13.62 27.93
N LYS A 414 -0.61 13.58 26.86
CA LYS A 414 -1.86 12.83 26.80
C LYS A 414 -1.60 11.40 26.30
N GLY A 415 -2.36 10.45 26.85
CA GLY A 415 -2.32 9.07 26.37
C GLY A 415 -2.92 8.93 24.97
N SER A 416 -2.56 7.85 24.28
CA SER A 416 -3.15 7.47 23.00
C SER A 416 -4.67 7.35 23.11
N ALA A 417 -5.41 7.81 22.11
CA ALA A 417 -6.87 7.75 22.11
C ALA A 417 -7.42 7.69 20.68
N MET A 418 -8.55 6.99 20.51
CA MET A 418 -9.36 7.05 19.29
C MET A 418 -10.14 8.37 19.22
N GLN A 419 -9.38 9.45 19.07
CA GLN A 419 -9.87 10.80 18.95
C GLN A 419 -9.04 11.49 17.88
N THR A 420 -9.72 12.09 16.90
CA THR A 420 -9.09 12.93 15.88
C THR A 420 -8.22 13.98 16.56
N THR A 421 -6.96 14.07 16.15
CA THR A 421 -6.00 15.00 16.75
C THR A 421 -5.24 15.79 15.69
N PRO A 422 -5.10 17.11 15.87
CA PRO A 422 -5.82 17.94 16.83
C PRO A 422 -7.32 18.06 16.50
N GLY A 423 -8.11 18.47 17.48
CA GLY A 423 -9.54 18.68 17.32
C GLY A 423 -9.89 19.65 16.18
N LEU A 424 -11.13 19.61 15.69
CA LEU A 424 -11.59 20.41 14.55
C LEU A 424 -11.28 21.92 14.63
N PHE A 425 -11.25 22.46 15.85
CA PHE A 425 -11.00 23.89 16.14
C PHE A 425 -9.68 24.14 16.88
N GLU A 426 -8.87 23.09 17.07
CA GLU A 426 -7.57 23.22 17.71
C GLU A 426 -6.53 23.59 16.67
N TRP A 427 -5.61 24.48 17.05
CA TRP A 427 -4.53 24.92 16.18
C TRP A 427 -3.39 23.89 16.23
N THR A 428 -2.92 23.45 15.06
CA THR A 428 -1.80 22.51 14.93
C THR A 428 -0.58 23.17 14.31
N PRO A 429 0.59 23.11 14.97
CA PRO A 429 1.88 23.16 14.30
C PRO A 429 2.34 21.72 13.96
N PRO A 430 2.66 21.37 12.69
CA PRO A 430 2.52 22.14 11.45
C PRO A 430 1.06 22.19 10.93
N PRO A 431 0.64 23.32 10.31
CA PRO A 431 -0.72 23.48 9.80
C PRO A 431 -1.09 22.43 8.74
N GLY A 432 -2.30 21.88 8.85
CA GLY A 432 -2.81 20.85 7.93
C GLY A 432 -2.53 19.41 8.36
N LEU A 433 -1.71 19.21 9.40
CA LEU A 433 -1.48 17.89 9.99
C LEU A 433 -2.64 17.56 10.94
N ARG A 434 -3.43 16.54 10.58
CA ARG A 434 -4.54 16.04 11.42
C ARG A 434 -4.66 14.53 11.24
N GLY A 435 -4.47 13.80 12.33
CA GLY A 435 -4.62 12.36 12.38
C GLY A 435 -6.05 11.93 12.71
N ALA A 436 -6.43 10.75 12.24
CA ALA A 436 -7.69 10.09 12.55
C ALA A 436 -7.79 9.69 14.04
N PHE A 437 -6.65 9.45 14.67
CA PHE A 437 -6.51 9.16 16.11
C PHE A 437 -5.25 9.81 16.69
N ARG A 438 -5.15 9.83 18.02
CA ARG A 438 -3.94 10.26 18.74
C ARG A 438 -3.09 9.08 19.17
N LEU A 439 -1.81 9.13 18.87
CA LEU A 439 -0.78 8.34 19.53
C LEU A 439 -0.07 9.20 20.59
N SER A 440 0.22 8.60 21.73
CA SER A 440 1.17 9.17 22.68
C SER A 440 2.60 8.98 22.15
N PRO A 441 3.57 9.78 22.61
CA PRO A 441 4.95 9.54 22.23
C PRO A 441 5.45 8.15 22.63
N GLU A 442 5.00 7.63 23.78
CA GLU A 442 5.36 6.28 24.22
C GLU A 442 4.86 5.19 23.26
N ASP A 443 3.58 5.21 22.88
CA ASP A 443 3.04 4.22 21.94
C ASP A 443 3.61 4.39 20.53
N THR A 444 3.93 5.63 20.12
CA THR A 444 4.63 5.90 18.86
C THR A 444 6.00 5.23 18.85
N PHE A 445 6.80 5.44 19.91
CA PHE A 445 8.10 4.79 20.07
C PHE A 445 7.97 3.26 20.07
N ARG A 446 7.08 2.72 20.90
CA ARG A 446 6.83 1.27 21.01
C ARG A 446 6.47 0.67 19.66
N PHE A 447 5.57 1.30 18.91
CA PHE A 447 5.23 0.82 17.58
C PHE A 447 6.40 0.87 16.61
N MET A 448 7.21 1.93 16.61
CA MET A 448 8.39 2.03 15.74
C MET A 448 9.40 0.90 16.01
N THR A 449 9.57 0.45 17.27
CA THR A 449 10.44 -0.70 17.58
C THR A 449 10.00 -2.00 16.91
N THR A 450 8.73 -2.10 16.48
CA THR A 450 8.24 -3.31 15.81
C THR A 450 8.86 -3.52 14.43
N PHE A 451 9.36 -2.47 13.76
CA PHE A 451 9.93 -2.56 12.41
C PHE A 451 11.31 -1.89 12.25
N ALA A 452 11.82 -1.18 13.26
CA ALA A 452 13.08 -0.42 13.18
C ALA A 452 14.37 -1.25 13.03
N GLY A 453 14.28 -2.59 13.03
CA GLY A 453 15.45 -3.47 13.13
C GLY A 453 16.36 -3.54 11.89
N THR A 454 15.86 -3.33 10.68
CA THR A 454 16.69 -3.41 9.44
C THR A 454 16.35 -2.27 8.46
N SER A 455 17.17 -2.06 7.44
CA SER A 455 16.82 -1.14 6.34
C SER A 455 15.60 -1.64 5.56
N GLU A 456 15.53 -2.95 5.32
CA GLU A 456 14.48 -3.57 4.50
C GLU A 456 13.12 -3.43 5.19
N THR A 457 13.06 -3.69 6.50
CA THR A 457 11.82 -3.55 7.28
C THR A 457 11.40 -2.10 7.48
N ARG A 458 12.32 -1.13 7.42
CA ARG A 458 11.99 0.31 7.56
C ARG A 458 11.60 0.98 6.25
N SER A 459 12.03 0.45 5.11
CA SER A 459 11.82 1.09 3.80
C SER A 459 10.37 1.54 3.53
N PRO A 460 9.31 0.78 3.88
CA PRO A 460 7.94 1.24 3.66
C PRO A 460 7.53 2.43 4.53
N PHE A 461 8.10 2.56 5.74
CA PHE A 461 7.90 3.73 6.58
C PHE A 461 8.59 4.96 5.98
N ASP A 462 9.81 4.79 5.47
CA ASP A 462 10.54 5.87 4.77
C ASP A 462 9.79 6.35 3.52
N ASP A 463 9.12 5.46 2.80
CA ASP A 463 8.19 5.80 1.71
C ASP A 463 7.03 6.68 2.18
N GLY A 464 6.39 6.30 3.29
CA GLY A 464 5.30 7.08 3.88
C GLY A 464 5.72 8.47 4.31
N MET A 465 6.88 8.59 4.96
CA MET A 465 7.44 9.88 5.37
C MET A 465 7.82 10.75 4.17
N ASP A 466 8.31 10.16 3.08
CA ASP A 466 8.56 10.90 1.83
C ASP A 466 7.25 11.44 1.24
N ASN A 467 6.18 10.63 1.22
CA ASN A 467 4.85 11.06 0.77
C ASN A 467 4.28 12.18 1.65
N LEU A 468 4.43 12.07 2.98
CA LEU A 468 4.04 13.12 3.92
C LEU A 468 4.78 14.42 3.64
N LEU A 469 6.10 14.36 3.44
CA LEU A 469 6.91 15.54 3.10
C LEU A 469 6.42 16.19 1.80
N HIS A 470 6.16 15.41 0.75
CA HIS A 470 5.63 15.91 -0.53
C HIS A 470 4.24 16.55 -0.38
N ARG A 471 3.41 16.05 0.55
CA ARG A 471 2.07 16.60 0.82
C ARG A 471 2.14 17.90 1.64
N MET A 472 2.98 17.94 2.66
CA MET A 472 3.02 19.03 3.64
C MET A 472 3.91 20.20 3.22
N LEU A 473 5.04 19.94 2.56
CA LEU A 473 6.01 20.97 2.20
C LEU A 473 5.43 22.06 1.27
N PRO A 474 4.64 21.75 0.23
CA PRO A 474 4.00 22.78 -0.59
C PRO A 474 3.05 23.68 0.20
N HIS A 475 2.29 23.09 1.13
CA HIS A 475 1.35 23.84 1.96
C HIS A 475 2.09 24.79 2.92
N ALA A 476 3.08 24.29 3.65
CA ALA A 476 3.91 25.10 4.54
C ALA A 476 4.66 26.21 3.79
N SER A 477 5.17 25.90 2.59
CA SER A 477 5.85 26.87 1.73
C SER A 477 4.94 27.98 1.23
N GLU A 478 3.72 27.62 0.80
CA GLU A 478 2.75 28.61 0.34
C GLU A 478 2.29 29.54 1.47
N MET A 479 2.08 28.98 2.67
CA MET A 479 1.82 29.78 3.87
C MET A 479 2.98 30.74 4.16
N ALA A 480 4.23 30.26 4.08
CA ALA A 480 5.39 31.10 4.33
C ALA A 480 5.51 32.25 3.32
N ARG A 481 5.30 31.98 2.03
CA ARG A 481 5.36 33.00 0.97
C ARG A 481 4.21 34.01 1.05
N SER A 482 2.99 33.55 1.36
CA SER A 482 1.81 34.42 1.38
C SER A 482 1.73 35.31 2.63
N SER A 483 2.16 34.80 3.78
CA SER A 483 2.13 35.53 5.05
C SER A 483 3.41 36.35 5.32
N GLY A 484 4.53 35.99 4.70
CA GLY A 484 5.84 36.52 5.09
C GLY A 484 6.29 36.02 6.47
N ASP A 485 5.80 34.86 6.92
CA ASP A 485 6.21 34.19 8.16
C ASP A 485 6.62 32.73 7.90
N VAL A 486 7.88 32.39 8.20
CA VAL A 486 8.44 31.03 7.99
C VAL A 486 8.06 30.03 9.07
N THR A 487 7.29 30.42 10.09
CA THR A 487 6.93 29.56 11.23
C THR A 487 6.28 28.23 10.81
N ALA A 488 5.51 28.21 9.72
CA ALA A 488 4.92 26.97 9.21
C ALA A 488 5.96 25.96 8.69
N LEU A 489 7.03 26.45 8.05
CA LEU A 489 8.17 25.62 7.62
C LEU A 489 8.98 25.16 8.84
N ASP A 490 9.31 26.10 9.74
CA ASP A 490 10.04 25.80 10.99
C ASP A 490 9.38 24.65 11.76
N ASN A 491 8.05 24.70 11.92
CA ASN A 491 7.27 23.69 12.62
C ASN A 491 7.25 22.34 11.88
N LEU A 492 7.18 22.35 10.54
CA LEU A 492 7.23 21.12 9.74
C LEU A 492 8.60 20.44 9.89
N PHE A 493 9.70 21.18 9.74
CA PHE A 493 11.03 20.61 9.87
C PHE A 493 11.32 20.15 11.30
N ALA A 494 10.82 20.85 12.33
CA ALA A 494 10.90 20.40 13.71
C ALA A 494 10.15 19.07 13.93
N ALA A 495 8.91 18.95 13.46
CA ALA A 495 8.12 17.72 13.58
C ALA A 495 8.80 16.53 12.86
N LEU A 496 9.36 16.76 11.67
CA LEU A 496 10.15 15.77 10.94
C LEU A 496 11.43 15.36 11.69
N GLY A 497 12.09 16.32 12.34
CA GLY A 497 13.24 16.07 13.22
C GLY A 497 12.85 15.20 14.42
N ASN A 498 11.71 15.48 15.05
CA ASN A 498 11.17 14.67 16.14
C ASN A 498 10.96 13.20 15.71
N VAL A 499 10.30 12.97 14.57
CA VAL A 499 10.11 11.61 14.03
C VAL A 499 11.45 10.89 13.85
N ARG A 500 12.46 11.59 13.30
CA ARG A 500 13.80 11.03 13.13
C ARG A 500 14.44 10.63 14.46
N GLY A 501 14.32 11.45 15.50
CA GLY A 501 14.80 11.12 16.84
C GLY A 501 14.17 9.84 17.40
N PHE A 502 12.86 9.68 17.25
CA PHE A 502 12.15 8.46 17.65
C PHE A 502 12.58 7.23 16.85
N GLU A 503 12.74 7.37 15.53
CA GLU A 503 13.20 6.29 14.66
C GLU A 503 14.57 5.76 15.07
N LEU A 504 15.51 6.68 15.35
CA LEU A 504 16.87 6.35 15.80
C LEU A 504 16.85 5.62 17.14
N ALA A 505 16.09 6.14 18.11
CA ALA A 505 15.96 5.50 19.41
C ALA A 505 15.36 4.10 19.28
N ALA A 506 14.33 3.92 18.43
CA ALA A 506 13.71 2.63 18.20
C ALA A 506 14.68 1.64 17.55
N ALA A 507 15.47 2.08 16.57
CA ALA A 507 16.45 1.24 15.90
C ALA A 507 17.59 0.81 16.83
N VAL A 508 18.12 1.75 17.65
CA VAL A 508 19.11 1.44 18.70
C VAL A 508 18.55 0.42 19.68
N ARG A 509 17.31 0.63 20.13
CA ARG A 509 16.62 -0.26 21.08
C ARG A 509 16.53 -1.70 20.57
N VAL A 510 16.20 -1.88 19.28
CA VAL A 510 16.04 -3.21 18.65
C VAL A 510 17.39 -3.86 18.38
N LEU A 511 18.38 -3.11 17.90
CA LEU A 511 19.67 -3.67 17.49
C LEU A 511 20.62 -3.93 18.66
N LYS A 512 20.52 -3.14 19.74
CA LYS A 512 21.38 -3.21 20.91
C LYS A 512 20.59 -2.93 22.21
N PRO A 513 19.71 -3.86 22.64
CA PRO A 513 18.82 -3.64 23.78
C PRO A 513 19.53 -3.41 25.13
N ASN A 514 20.81 -3.79 25.25
CA ASN A 514 21.59 -3.71 26.50
C ASN A 514 22.89 -2.90 26.38
N ASP A 515 23.08 -2.12 25.30
CA ASP A 515 24.30 -1.35 25.10
C ASP A 515 24.06 0.13 25.42
N ASP A 516 24.65 0.61 26.50
CA ASP A 516 24.61 2.03 26.89
C ASP A 516 25.59 2.89 26.07
N GLY A 517 26.41 2.28 25.19
CA GLY A 517 27.46 2.95 24.44
C GLY A 517 27.00 3.81 23.26
N VAL A 518 25.69 3.93 23.01
CA VAL A 518 25.13 4.96 22.12
C VAL A 518 24.66 6.10 23.01
N GLU A 519 25.41 7.21 23.05
CA GLU A 519 25.13 8.30 24.00
C GLU A 519 24.10 9.29 23.42
N ASP A 520 24.14 9.55 22.12
CA ASP A 520 23.27 10.53 21.43
C ASP A 520 22.76 10.06 20.06
N ALA A 521 21.99 10.93 19.37
CA ALA A 521 21.39 10.63 18.08
C ALA A 521 22.42 10.57 16.94
N GLU A 522 23.55 11.27 17.04
CA GLU A 522 24.62 11.25 16.03
C GLU A 522 25.38 9.91 16.08
N ASP A 523 25.68 9.43 17.29
CA ASP A 523 26.21 8.09 17.54
C ASP A 523 25.26 7.01 17.00
N ALA A 524 23.94 7.19 17.19
CA ALA A 524 22.92 6.28 16.67
C ALA A 524 22.90 6.24 15.13
N GLU A 525 22.99 7.40 14.47
CA GLU A 525 23.05 7.50 13.01
C GLU A 525 24.30 6.81 12.44
N SER A 526 25.45 7.07 13.05
CA SER A 526 26.72 6.44 12.71
C SER A 526 26.69 4.93 12.92
N PHE A 527 26.09 4.47 14.03
CA PHE A 527 25.90 3.06 14.32
C PHE A 527 25.02 2.37 13.28
N LEU A 528 23.88 2.96 12.92
CA LEU A 528 22.98 2.37 11.92
C LEU A 528 23.64 2.30 10.55
N ALA A 529 24.39 3.33 10.15
CA ALA A 529 25.14 3.34 8.91
C ALA A 529 26.26 2.27 8.90
N GLY A 530 27.00 2.11 9.99
CA GLY A 530 28.05 1.10 10.13
C GLY A 530 27.54 -0.33 10.30
N GLY A 531 26.41 -0.51 10.99
CA GLY A 531 25.77 -1.81 11.27
C GLY A 531 25.20 -2.49 10.02
N THR A 532 24.66 -1.71 9.07
CA THR A 532 24.19 -2.22 7.76
C THR A 532 25.27 -2.93 6.95
N LEU A 533 26.56 -2.67 7.21
CA LEU A 533 27.68 -3.32 6.52
C LEU A 533 28.18 -4.62 7.18
N GLY A 534 27.95 -4.79 8.48
CA GLY A 534 28.60 -5.83 9.28
C GLY A 534 27.94 -7.21 9.23
N VAL A 535 26.63 -7.29 8.94
CA VAL A 535 25.84 -8.52 9.13
C VAL A 535 25.20 -9.05 7.83
N LEU A 536 24.92 -8.19 6.84
CA LEU A 536 24.13 -8.55 5.65
C LEU A 536 24.78 -8.10 4.33
N GLY A 537 26.05 -8.46 4.12
CA GLY A 537 26.82 -8.08 2.94
C GLY A 537 25.99 -7.88 1.66
N LEU A 538 26.03 -6.65 1.13
CA LEU A 538 25.41 -6.17 -0.12
C LEU A 538 23.89 -5.96 -0.11
N ILE A 539 23.39 -4.90 0.54
CA ILE A 539 22.15 -4.23 0.11
C ILE A 539 22.40 -2.71 0.08
N ASN A 540 22.15 -2.11 -1.07
CA ASN A 540 22.29 -0.68 -1.29
C ASN A 540 21.08 0.04 -0.65
N PRO A 541 21.23 0.87 0.40
CA PRO A 541 20.10 1.57 1.01
C PRO A 541 19.48 2.61 0.07
N PHE A 542 20.14 2.88 -1.06
CA PHE A 542 19.52 3.59 -2.17
C PHE A 542 18.71 2.58 -2.99
N SER A 543 17.40 2.53 -2.74
CA SER A 543 16.46 2.21 -3.82
C SER A 543 16.84 3.09 -5.03
N THR A 544 16.67 2.60 -6.25
CA THR A 544 17.17 3.24 -7.47
C THR A 544 16.60 4.65 -7.76
N ILE A 545 15.78 5.19 -6.84
CA ILE A 545 15.18 6.52 -6.87
C ILE A 545 15.57 7.22 -5.55
N PRO A 546 16.41 8.28 -5.57
CA PRO A 546 16.71 9.06 -4.38
C PRO A 546 15.42 9.67 -3.79
N ARG A 547 15.11 9.35 -2.52
CA ARG A 547 13.96 9.91 -1.77
C ARG A 547 14.40 11.09 -0.93
N ALA A 548 13.57 12.13 -0.86
CA ALA A 548 13.88 13.37 -0.15
C ALA A 548 13.94 13.14 1.37
N TRP A 549 13.03 12.35 1.92
CA TRP A 549 13.05 11.95 3.33
C TRP A 549 14.36 11.26 3.70
N THR A 550 14.80 10.25 2.95
CA THR A 550 16.05 9.52 3.22
C THR A 550 17.27 10.45 3.16
N ALA A 551 17.32 11.37 2.20
CA ALA A 551 18.41 12.35 2.09
C ALA A 551 18.42 13.32 3.29
N LEU A 552 17.24 13.80 3.71
CA LEU A 552 17.11 14.69 4.87
C LEU A 552 17.43 13.96 6.19
N SER A 553 16.98 12.72 6.36
CA SER A 553 17.16 11.95 7.60
C SER A 553 18.60 11.47 7.78
N THR A 554 19.27 11.07 6.71
CA THR A 554 20.63 10.50 6.79
C THR A 554 21.76 11.51 6.57
N GLY A 555 21.47 12.68 5.95
CA GLY A 555 22.47 13.67 5.57
C GLY A 555 23.46 13.13 4.53
N VAL A 556 24.42 12.31 4.95
CA VAL A 556 25.42 11.61 4.11
C VAL A 556 25.91 10.27 4.69
N SER A 557 25.44 9.85 5.86
CA SER A 557 26.02 8.70 6.61
C SER A 557 26.00 7.40 5.81
N ALA A 558 24.98 7.18 4.98
CA ALA A 558 24.96 6.08 4.02
C ALA A 558 26.15 6.21 3.04
N TYR A 559 26.26 7.32 2.31
CA TYR A 559 27.21 7.47 1.21
C TYR A 559 28.69 7.38 1.62
N TYR A 560 29.11 7.91 2.77
CA TYR A 560 30.51 7.82 3.21
C TYR A 560 30.91 6.42 3.68
N THR A 561 29.97 5.66 4.22
CA THR A 561 30.19 4.29 4.71
C THR A 561 30.38 3.30 3.54
N TYR A 562 29.76 3.56 2.38
CA TYR A 562 29.93 2.72 1.17
C TYR A 562 31.13 3.12 0.28
N GLY A 563 31.82 4.23 0.59
CA GLY A 563 32.79 4.86 -0.31
C GLY A 563 34.29 4.67 0.00
N ARG A 564 34.71 4.33 1.23
CA ARG A 564 36.14 4.27 1.62
C ARG A 564 36.51 3.29 2.76
N ASP A 565 37.83 3.05 2.86
CA ASP A 565 38.58 2.08 3.67
C ASP A 565 38.26 2.12 5.19
N PRO A 566 37.96 0.97 5.84
CA PRO A 566 37.53 0.84 7.25
C PRO A 566 38.55 1.21 8.35
N LYS A 567 39.58 2.03 8.05
CA LYS A 567 40.69 2.34 8.97
C LYS A 567 40.80 3.81 9.39
N MET A 568 39.78 4.64 9.15
CA MET A 568 39.87 6.07 9.49
C MET A 568 40.00 6.32 11.00
N GLN A 569 40.83 7.31 11.34
CA GLN A 569 41.08 7.78 12.71
C GLN A 569 40.04 8.83 13.14
N VAL A 570 39.92 9.03 14.45
CA VAL A 570 38.97 9.95 15.13
C VAL A 570 38.98 11.39 14.58
N GLU A 571 40.11 11.91 14.09
CA GLU A 571 40.20 13.25 13.46
C GLU A 571 39.51 13.34 12.09
N GLU A 572 39.33 12.22 11.39
CA GLU A 572 38.57 12.16 10.12
C GLU A 572 37.06 12.08 10.39
N ILE A 573 36.66 11.52 11.53
CA ILE A 573 35.28 11.48 12.04
C ILE A 573 34.78 12.87 12.45
N GLN A 574 35.59 13.67 13.15
CA GLN A 574 35.24 15.07 13.46
C GLN A 574 35.14 15.99 12.23
N LYS A 575 35.74 15.60 11.09
CA LYS A 575 35.53 16.29 9.80
C LYS A 575 34.25 15.84 9.09
N LEU A 576 33.67 14.70 9.48
CA LEU A 576 32.43 14.15 8.91
C LEU A 576 31.18 14.82 9.50
N ASP A 577 31.20 15.19 10.78
CA ASP A 577 30.10 15.89 11.47
C ASP A 577 29.66 17.19 10.74
N GLY A 578 30.64 18.03 10.34
CA GLY A 578 30.36 19.21 9.52
C GLY A 578 29.81 18.93 8.11
N ALA A 579 30.06 17.73 7.55
CA ALA A 579 29.57 17.36 6.23
C ALA A 579 28.11 16.87 6.25
N GLU A 580 27.65 16.26 7.34
CA GLU A 580 26.27 15.79 7.49
C GLU A 580 25.28 16.95 7.61
N THR A 581 25.58 17.90 8.51
CA THR A 581 24.77 19.12 8.65
C THR A 581 24.71 19.89 7.32
N LEU A 582 25.84 20.00 6.61
CA LEU A 582 25.89 20.68 5.31
C LEU A 582 25.09 19.95 4.24
N ALA A 583 25.02 18.62 4.28
CA ALA A 583 24.22 17.84 3.35
C ALA A 583 22.73 17.95 3.59
N ARG A 584 22.31 17.99 4.86
CA ARG A 584 20.93 18.27 5.21
C ARG A 584 20.54 19.70 4.82
N GLN A 585 21.45 20.66 4.97
CA GLN A 585 21.25 22.01 4.45
C GLN A 585 21.17 22.05 2.92
N TYR A 586 21.98 21.25 2.22
CA TYR A 586 21.88 21.07 0.77
C TYR A 586 20.52 20.51 0.38
N GLU A 587 20.02 19.48 1.07
CA GLU A 587 18.74 18.88 0.76
C GLU A 587 17.56 19.80 1.08
N ALA A 588 17.58 20.49 2.22
CA ALA A 588 16.60 21.52 2.56
C ALA A 588 16.59 22.63 1.50
N ALA A 589 17.76 23.07 1.02
CA ALA A 589 17.86 24.04 -0.06
C ALA A 589 17.24 23.52 -1.37
N ARG A 590 17.50 22.26 -1.74
CA ARG A 590 16.91 21.61 -2.92
C ARG A 590 15.39 21.55 -2.81
N LEU A 591 14.86 21.18 -1.65
CA LEU A 591 13.43 21.17 -1.35
C LEU A 591 12.82 22.57 -1.44
N LEU A 592 13.46 23.59 -0.87
CA LEU A 592 12.98 24.97 -0.97
C LEU A 592 12.97 25.47 -2.42
N MET A 593 13.97 25.11 -3.23
CA MET A 593 13.99 25.45 -4.67
C MET A 593 12.81 24.84 -5.42
N THR A 594 12.42 23.59 -5.14
CA THR A 594 11.25 22.96 -5.80
C THR A 594 9.95 23.65 -5.43
N GLN A 595 9.88 24.28 -4.26
CA GLN A 595 8.74 25.08 -3.83
C GLN A 595 8.78 26.53 -4.32
N GLY A 596 9.78 26.93 -5.12
CA GLY A 596 9.88 28.25 -5.72
C GLY A 596 10.55 29.31 -4.84
N PHE A 597 11.26 28.91 -3.77
CA PHE A 597 12.22 29.80 -3.13
C PHE A 597 13.46 29.90 -4.01
N THR A 598 13.68 31.07 -4.61
CA THR A 598 14.74 31.27 -5.59
C THR A 598 16.01 31.82 -4.94
N PRO A 599 17.19 31.23 -5.21
CA PRO A 599 18.45 31.83 -4.82
C PRO A 599 18.62 33.16 -5.58
N LYS A 600 19.18 34.17 -4.91
CA LYS A 600 19.56 35.45 -5.53
C LYS A 600 20.75 35.29 -6.48
N VAL A 601 21.65 34.37 -6.15
CA VAL A 601 22.84 34.05 -6.93
C VAL A 601 22.72 32.60 -7.38
N ASP A 602 22.69 32.38 -8.68
CA ASP A 602 22.66 31.03 -9.26
C ASP A 602 23.88 30.21 -8.80
N PRO A 603 23.72 28.90 -8.61
CA PRO A 603 24.87 28.04 -8.31
C PRO A 603 25.89 28.14 -9.45
N SER A 604 27.19 28.04 -9.13
CA SER A 604 28.25 28.13 -10.14
C SER A 604 29.50 27.34 -9.76
N GLY A 605 30.38 27.08 -10.73
CA GLY A 605 31.67 26.43 -10.48
C GLY A 605 31.54 24.93 -10.13
N SER A 606 32.23 24.51 -9.07
CA SER A 606 32.37 23.09 -8.68
C SER A 606 31.09 22.44 -8.15
N ILE A 607 30.05 23.22 -7.85
CA ILE A 607 28.76 22.74 -7.34
C ILE A 607 27.70 22.55 -8.43
N VAL A 608 28.01 22.83 -9.70
CA VAL A 608 27.06 22.79 -10.83
C VAL A 608 27.35 21.67 -11.82
N GLY A 609 26.30 20.97 -12.21
CA GLY A 609 26.30 19.91 -13.20
C GLY A 609 26.36 20.44 -14.64
N PRO A 610 26.50 19.55 -15.63
CA PRO A 610 26.54 19.94 -17.05
C PRO A 610 25.26 20.64 -17.55
N ASP A 611 24.15 20.43 -16.85
CA ASP A 611 22.82 20.98 -17.10
C ASP A 611 22.58 22.35 -16.44
N GLY A 612 23.56 22.87 -15.69
CA GLY A 612 23.40 24.12 -14.95
C GLY A 612 22.70 23.96 -13.59
N ALA A 613 22.25 22.75 -13.24
CA ALA A 613 21.63 22.46 -11.95
C ALA A 613 22.69 22.18 -10.87
N LEU A 614 22.29 22.21 -9.59
CA LEU A 614 23.14 21.73 -8.50
C LEU A 614 23.51 20.26 -8.74
N ARG A 615 24.80 19.95 -8.60
CA ARG A 615 25.27 18.56 -8.59
C ARG A 615 24.71 17.85 -7.36
N PRO A 616 24.41 16.54 -7.47
CA PRO A 616 24.20 15.70 -6.30
C PRO A 616 25.29 15.91 -5.24
N PHE A 617 24.90 15.99 -3.96
CA PHE A 617 25.82 16.33 -2.87
C PHE A 617 27.06 15.43 -2.84
N ASN A 618 26.88 14.15 -3.14
CA ASN A 618 27.97 13.18 -3.23
C ASN A 618 29.03 13.51 -4.30
N GLU A 619 28.66 14.16 -5.40
CA GLU A 619 29.60 14.67 -6.38
C GLU A 619 30.31 15.93 -5.91
N ILE A 620 29.64 16.80 -5.15
CA ILE A 620 30.24 17.99 -4.53
C ILE A 620 31.32 17.55 -3.54
N VAL A 621 31.01 16.56 -2.70
CA VAL A 621 31.94 15.94 -1.76
C VAL A 621 33.17 15.36 -2.47
N LYS A 622 33.00 14.73 -3.64
CA LYS A 622 34.13 14.18 -4.42
C LYS A 622 35.12 15.26 -4.88
N GLN A 623 34.70 16.53 -4.95
CA GLN A 623 35.59 17.68 -5.22
C GLN A 623 36.42 18.09 -3.99
N GLY A 624 36.25 17.41 -2.85
CA GLY A 624 36.95 17.67 -1.60
C GLY A 624 36.60 19.02 -1.00
N LYS A 625 37.54 19.60 -0.23
CA LYS A 625 37.34 20.86 0.49
C LYS A 625 36.89 22.02 -0.41
N ALA A 626 37.36 22.07 -1.65
CA ALA A 626 36.98 23.11 -2.60
C ALA A 626 35.50 23.03 -3.02
N GLY A 627 34.93 21.84 -3.13
CA GLY A 627 33.49 21.65 -3.39
C GLY A 627 32.63 22.11 -2.23
N LEU A 628 32.98 21.68 -1.01
CA LEU A 628 32.25 22.05 0.21
C LEU A 628 32.31 23.56 0.48
N GLN A 629 33.49 24.17 0.33
CA GLN A 629 33.64 25.62 0.47
C GLN A 629 32.88 26.42 -0.59
N ALA A 630 32.81 25.92 -1.83
CA ALA A 630 32.02 26.56 -2.87
C ALA A 630 30.51 26.48 -2.55
N LEU A 631 30.05 25.37 -1.97
CA LEU A 631 28.66 25.23 -1.52
C LEU A 631 28.35 26.17 -0.35
N ASP A 632 29.22 26.24 0.67
CA ASP A 632 29.09 27.18 1.78
C ASP A 632 29.04 28.63 1.29
N GLN A 633 29.96 28.99 0.38
CA GLN A 633 30.02 30.33 -0.18
C GLN A 633 28.74 30.65 -0.96
N TRP A 634 28.19 29.70 -1.72
CA TRP A 634 26.92 29.88 -2.41
C TRP A 634 25.77 30.14 -1.42
N PHE A 635 25.73 29.49 -0.27
CA PHE A 635 24.76 29.81 0.79
C PHE A 635 24.97 31.22 1.38
N VAL A 636 26.22 31.63 1.62
CA VAL A 636 26.57 32.99 2.10
C VAL A 636 26.15 34.06 1.10
N ASP A 637 26.42 33.83 -0.19
CA ASP A 637 26.06 34.74 -1.28
C ASP A 637 24.53 34.89 -1.41
N ASN A 638 23.80 33.83 -1.06
CA ASN A 638 22.34 33.77 -0.95
C ASN A 638 21.79 34.17 0.43
N GLY A 639 22.60 34.86 1.25
CA GLY A 639 22.14 35.59 2.43
C GLY A 639 22.25 34.84 3.76
N MET A 640 22.89 33.67 3.79
CA MET A 640 23.22 33.00 5.05
C MET A 640 24.02 33.93 5.98
N GLY A 641 23.58 34.09 7.24
CA GLY A 641 24.24 34.92 8.24
C GLY A 641 23.86 36.41 8.22
N ARG A 642 22.95 36.85 7.34
CA ARG A 642 22.54 38.27 7.23
C ARG A 642 21.31 38.66 8.07
N GLY A 643 20.72 37.71 8.80
CA GLY A 643 19.58 37.94 9.71
C GLY A 643 18.21 38.03 9.02
N ASP A 644 18.15 38.11 7.69
CA ASP A 644 16.91 37.99 6.93
C ASP A 644 16.48 36.52 6.87
N LYS A 645 15.40 36.19 7.59
CA LYS A 645 14.88 34.82 7.69
C LYS A 645 14.36 34.27 6.36
N PHE A 646 14.03 35.13 5.40
CA PHE A 646 13.55 34.74 4.06
C PHE A 646 14.66 34.64 3.02
N ALA A 647 15.88 35.11 3.33
CA ALA A 647 16.98 34.95 2.41
C ALA A 647 17.28 33.45 2.22
N PHE A 648 17.35 33.00 0.97
CA PHE A 648 17.41 31.57 0.62
C PHE A 648 18.44 30.77 1.43
N GLY A 649 19.69 31.25 1.53
CA GLY A 649 20.73 30.55 2.29
C GLY A 649 20.54 30.60 3.80
N GLN A 650 19.83 31.62 4.32
CA GLN A 650 19.46 31.69 5.72
C GLN A 650 18.27 30.78 6.05
N LEU A 651 17.29 30.69 5.13
CA LEU A 651 16.12 29.83 5.25
C LEU A 651 16.53 28.36 5.22
N SER A 652 17.31 27.92 4.24
CA SER A 652 17.77 26.52 4.17
C SER A 652 18.53 26.09 5.43
N ARG A 653 19.41 26.96 5.95
CA ARG A 653 20.11 26.72 7.22
C ARG A 653 19.15 26.63 8.39
N ARG A 654 18.15 27.52 8.44
CA ARG A 654 17.15 27.58 9.50
C ARG A 654 16.33 26.29 9.55
N GLU A 655 15.81 25.82 8.41
CA GLU A 655 15.06 24.56 8.34
C GLU A 655 15.88 23.36 8.82
N THR A 656 17.15 23.27 8.40
CA THR A 656 18.07 22.24 8.92
C THR A 656 18.29 22.35 10.43
N GLN A 657 18.39 23.57 10.97
CA GLN A 657 18.52 23.78 12.41
C GLN A 657 17.27 23.37 13.19
N TYR A 658 16.07 23.57 12.66
CA TYR A 658 14.84 23.09 13.29
C TYR A 658 14.75 21.56 13.27
N PHE A 659 15.11 20.94 12.14
CA PHE A 659 15.18 19.48 12.03
C PHE A 659 16.18 18.89 13.05
N GLU A 660 17.43 19.34 13.02
CA GLU A 660 18.47 18.84 13.93
C GLU A 660 18.18 19.18 15.39
N GLY A 661 17.67 20.40 15.65
CA GLY A 661 17.35 20.86 17.00
C GLY A 661 16.22 20.08 17.66
N ALA A 662 15.32 19.49 16.88
CA ALA A 662 14.25 18.61 17.36
C ALA A 662 14.68 17.14 17.47
N LYS A 663 15.59 16.68 16.60
CA LYS A 663 16.08 15.30 16.53
C LYS A 663 16.65 14.78 17.86
N GLN A 664 17.59 15.52 18.45
CA GLN A 664 18.28 15.08 19.66
C GLN A 664 17.35 14.98 20.90
N PRO A 665 16.54 16.02 21.23
CA PRO A 665 15.58 15.91 22.33
C PRO A 665 14.59 14.76 22.16
N ALA A 666 14.15 14.51 20.93
CA ALA A 666 13.24 13.41 20.62
C ALA A 666 13.88 12.03 20.83
N PHE A 667 15.13 11.85 20.40
CA PHE A 667 15.91 10.65 20.67
C PHE A 667 16.06 10.40 22.18
N GLU A 668 16.47 11.41 22.95
CA GLU A 668 16.62 11.31 24.41
C GLU A 668 15.29 10.99 25.09
N ARG A 669 14.21 11.65 24.67
CA ARG A 669 12.87 11.42 25.21
C ARG A 669 12.39 10.00 24.96
N ALA A 670 12.58 9.49 23.74
CA ALA A 670 12.18 8.15 23.35
C ALA A 670 12.90 7.07 24.18
N ARG A 671 14.18 7.27 24.51
CA ARG A 671 14.94 6.36 25.38
C ARG A 671 14.43 6.27 26.81
N LEU A 672 13.64 7.23 27.28
CA LEU A 672 13.02 7.17 28.61
C LEU A 672 11.87 6.16 28.69
N TYR A 673 11.35 5.70 27.55
CA TYR A 673 10.30 4.66 27.50
C TYR A 673 10.92 3.27 27.68
N THR A 674 11.47 3.01 28.87
CA THR A 674 12.27 1.82 29.23
C THR A 674 11.45 0.63 29.70
N ASP A 675 10.12 0.71 29.65
CA ASP A 675 9.26 -0.40 30.06
C ASP A 675 9.54 -1.65 29.20
N LYS A 676 9.31 -2.82 29.80
CA LYS A 676 9.69 -4.10 29.20
C LYS A 676 8.92 -4.34 27.89
N LEU A 677 9.62 -4.29 26.76
CA LEU A 677 9.09 -4.59 25.43
C LEU A 677 9.21 -6.10 25.18
N MET A 678 8.32 -6.71 24.39
CA MET A 678 8.52 -8.11 23.95
C MET A 678 9.55 -8.23 22.82
N THR A 679 10.10 -7.11 22.35
CA THR A 679 11.31 -7.08 21.50
C THR A 679 12.60 -7.34 22.27
N ASP A 680 12.55 -7.35 23.62
CA ASP A 680 13.60 -7.87 24.51
C ASP A 680 13.54 -9.39 24.65
#